data_AF-A0A9D2TQ73-F1
#
_entry.id   AF-A0A9D2TQ73-F1
#
_cell.length_a   1.000
_cell.length_b   1.000
_cell.length_c   1.000
_cell.angle_alpha   90.00
_cell.angle_beta   90.00
_cell.angle_gamma   90.00
#
_symmetry.space_group_name_H-M   'P 1'
#
loop_
_entity.id
_entity.type
_entity.pdbx_description
1 polymer ?
#
loop_
_entity_poly.entity_id
_entity_poly.type
_entity_poly.pdbx_seq_one_letter_code
_entity_poly.pdbx_strand_id
1 'polypeptide(L)'
;MSSSSRRPRSGQRIIATAATAALAFTSFAVVPSAIAQDDESDAAAAQDAAAQDAPDIANVPDDTRGVTAPENSPLAFMDPGPSPQRDTMRVTEQDLPNLPDGVSVEKVEWINDRWAKLHINSAAMPEEPVQVQVHLARDWYSHPEKTFPSVWQLGPLYSDENESAWSYATDAVRYYADKNVNLVLPVGGGGSFYTDWQQSDGGKNFQWETFLTKELPPILEQGWRTNERRAVNGLSMGATGATILAGRNAEMFDFVASFSGYLDTTSPGMPYAFGQIAGQAGFDATKMWGPYYSADWFAHDPKLLVRNFKREGTRVYVAAGNGLAGNWDTDNNIPGSPDNVQGGGMEAASRVTSQTFVNAAKLAGVDVISKFRPNGTHIWPYWEYEMEHSWSYMAESLGLSEDDSSVECEAEGKFAEAVERYRTNHNNWDLGDCISQVYEITDEDGNVTGTAQDFRAGVLYLQGGELDDPEAGEDEAIATWGRTSGKYREVGGPNSWLGWPKEPDSWGRDGGAWAQFENGYIYWHRVQGDAGPVTMRRDVFERWDRERNEYGPWGYPVSDERDIRISGEIGQVQDFENGIAVRTPDDDVRLLHGAIAERFLDLGTADRNRLGFPAGDHSATHVPGYFTDFDNGVIYWSQANGTAVIYHGPIFDRYRELGFEGGRLGFLVEDEVINADGSRVAVFENGTLRSDREGNVTEEDTGVDRKYDSLTDAQKEELGEVNHEGTTRESPDGTRGLYRDYKGGVVYWSAKHGGAVIFSSEVLDLYASTGNESGRYGFLVEDETVNADGSREAVFERGTITMDSDGNVTGSLED
;
A
#
# COMPACT_ATOMS: atom_id res chain seq x y z
N MET A 1 -60.49 35.06 59.11
CA MET A 1 -59.99 35.48 57.78
C MET A 1 -60.55 34.52 56.74
N SER A 2 -61.29 35.08 55.78
CA SER A 2 -62.08 34.48 54.68
C SER A 2 -61.41 33.34 53.90
N SER A 3 -62.07 32.44 53.17
CA SER A 3 -63.40 31.80 53.17
C SER A 3 -63.43 30.80 51.99
N SER A 4 -63.95 29.59 52.22
CA SER A 4 -64.78 28.78 51.28
C SER A 4 -64.28 28.36 49.87
N SER A 5 -64.01 27.06 49.73
CA SER A 5 -64.76 26.01 48.97
C SER A 5 -65.03 26.08 47.44
N ARG A 6 -65.01 24.85 46.85
CA ARG A 6 -65.66 24.29 45.64
C ARG A 6 -64.80 24.10 44.36
N ARG A 7 -64.65 22.82 43.96
CA ARG A 7 -64.53 22.38 42.54
C ARG A 7 -65.94 22.47 41.90
N PRO A 8 -66.11 22.84 40.60
CA PRO A 8 -65.93 21.88 39.48
C PRO A 8 -65.55 22.49 38.10
N ARG A 9 -65.41 21.60 37.10
CA ARG A 9 -65.08 21.79 35.67
C ARG A 9 -65.63 23.05 34.99
N SER A 10 -64.80 23.71 34.18
CA SER A 10 -65.21 24.51 33.02
C SER A 10 -64.25 24.27 31.85
N GLY A 11 -64.77 23.86 30.70
CA GLY A 11 -64.01 23.82 29.45
C GLY A 11 -63.62 25.23 29.02
N GLN A 12 -62.37 25.39 28.57
CA GLN A 12 -61.94 26.50 27.75
C GLN A 12 -61.32 25.94 26.48
N ARG A 13 -61.96 26.28 25.36
CA ARG A 13 -61.40 26.19 24.01
C ARG A 13 -60.09 26.96 24.01
N ILE A 14 -58.97 26.29 23.78
CA ILE A 14 -57.73 26.96 23.41
C ILE A 14 -57.86 27.24 21.92
N ILE A 15 -58.13 28.51 21.62
CA ILE A 15 -57.91 29.08 20.29
C ILE A 15 -56.39 29.10 20.13
N ALA A 16 -55.86 28.20 19.28
CA ALA A 16 -54.49 28.29 18.82
C ALA A 16 -54.39 29.49 17.89
N THR A 17 -53.94 30.62 18.44
CA THR A 17 -53.48 31.76 17.64
C THR A 17 -52.18 31.34 17.00
N ALA A 18 -52.22 30.99 15.71
CA ALA A 18 -51.01 30.85 14.90
C ALA A 18 -50.32 32.23 14.86
N ALA A 19 -49.23 32.36 15.59
CA ALA A 19 -48.35 33.51 15.48
C ALA A 19 -47.54 33.32 14.19
N THR A 20 -47.97 33.97 13.13
CA THR A 20 -47.20 34.16 11.90
C THR A 20 -45.99 35.03 12.23
N ALA A 21 -44.86 34.40 12.54
CA ALA A 21 -43.57 35.08 12.53
C ALA A 21 -43.05 35.05 11.08
N ALA A 22 -43.33 36.13 10.35
CA ALA A 22 -42.69 36.41 9.08
C ALA A 22 -41.23 36.81 9.35
N LEU A 23 -40.31 35.87 9.16
CA LEU A 23 -38.88 36.13 8.95
C LEU A 23 -38.60 35.93 7.46
N ALA A 24 -37.94 36.91 6.86
CA ALA A 24 -37.77 37.06 5.43
C ALA A 24 -36.99 35.88 4.81
N PHE A 25 -37.72 35.07 4.02
CA PHE A 25 -37.16 34.08 3.10
C PHE A 25 -36.77 34.78 1.80
N THR A 26 -35.49 35.04 1.60
CA THR A 26 -34.93 35.41 0.28
C THR A 26 -33.92 34.36 -0.19
N SER A 27 -34.29 33.08 -0.11
CA SER A 27 -33.84 31.98 -0.98
C SER A 27 -34.80 30.83 -0.69
N PHE A 28 -35.42 30.23 -1.70
CA PHE A 28 -36.49 29.22 -1.58
C PHE A 28 -37.87 29.72 -1.12
N ALA A 29 -38.51 30.57 -1.93
CA ALA A 29 -39.98 30.64 -1.96
C ALA A 29 -40.46 30.95 -3.38
N VAL A 30 -41.09 29.97 -4.04
CA VAL A 30 -41.91 30.21 -5.24
C VAL A 30 -43.24 30.79 -4.77
N VAL A 31 -43.48 32.07 -5.05
CA VAL A 31 -44.80 32.70 -4.90
C VAL A 31 -45.50 32.66 -6.27
N PRO A 32 -46.78 32.27 -6.39
CA PRO A 32 -47.49 32.28 -7.66
C PRO A 32 -47.89 33.72 -8.03
N SER A 33 -47.46 34.17 -9.21
CA SER A 33 -47.65 35.54 -9.70
C SER A 33 -49.10 35.85 -10.13
N ALA A 34 -49.57 37.05 -9.78
CA ALA A 34 -50.72 37.70 -10.39
C ALA A 34 -50.30 39.04 -11.05
N ILE A 35 -50.40 39.07 -12.39
CA ILE A 35 -50.68 40.18 -13.34
C ILE A 35 -49.97 41.56 -13.22
N ALA A 36 -49.28 41.90 -14.33
CA ALA A 36 -48.91 43.23 -14.90
C ALA A 36 -47.85 44.07 -14.14
N GLN A 37 -46.90 44.77 -14.76
CA GLN A 37 -46.79 45.38 -16.10
C GLN A 37 -45.32 45.81 -16.35
N ASP A 38 -44.89 45.78 -17.62
CA ASP A 38 -43.79 46.49 -18.32
C ASP A 38 -42.61 47.12 -17.53
N ASP A 39 -41.38 46.63 -17.76
CA ASP A 39 -40.25 47.47 -18.21
C ASP A 39 -39.05 46.59 -18.63
N GLU A 40 -38.67 46.68 -19.91
CA GLU A 40 -37.70 45.78 -20.58
C GLU A 40 -36.24 46.26 -20.47
N SER A 41 -35.92 47.23 -19.60
CA SER A 41 -34.58 47.87 -19.56
C SER A 41 -33.67 47.47 -18.40
N ASP A 42 -34.17 46.76 -17.38
CA ASP A 42 -33.36 46.44 -16.17
C ASP A 42 -32.76 45.02 -16.16
N ALA A 43 -33.10 44.17 -17.14
CA ALA A 43 -32.57 42.81 -17.23
C ALA A 43 -31.11 42.74 -17.75
N ALA A 44 -30.66 43.75 -18.51
CA ALA A 44 -29.31 43.77 -19.08
C ALA A 44 -28.24 44.25 -18.09
N ALA A 45 -28.60 45.10 -17.11
CA ALA A 45 -27.65 45.63 -16.13
C ALA A 45 -27.35 44.65 -14.97
N ALA A 46 -28.21 43.65 -14.75
CA ALA A 46 -28.02 42.62 -13.72
C ALA A 46 -27.12 41.45 -14.16
N GLN A 47 -26.88 41.28 -15.48
CA GLN A 47 -25.98 40.25 -16.00
C GLN A 47 -24.49 40.66 -15.92
N ASP A 48 -24.17 41.95 -16.06
CA ASP A 48 -22.77 42.42 -16.03
C ASP A 48 -22.20 42.57 -14.61
N ALA A 49 -23.04 42.71 -13.58
CA ALA A 49 -22.58 42.84 -12.19
C ALA A 49 -22.28 41.50 -11.50
N ALA A 50 -22.74 40.37 -12.05
CA ALA A 50 -22.51 39.04 -11.49
C ALA A 50 -21.27 38.32 -12.07
N ALA A 51 -20.60 38.94 -13.06
CA ALA A 51 -19.46 38.35 -13.76
C ALA A 51 -18.09 38.87 -13.31
N GLN A 52 -18.02 39.76 -12.31
CA GLN A 52 -16.77 40.46 -11.93
C GLN A 52 -16.14 40.05 -10.58
N ASP A 53 -16.76 39.16 -9.80
CA ASP A 53 -16.18 38.65 -8.54
C ASP A 53 -16.15 37.10 -8.50
N ALA A 54 -15.62 36.48 -9.56
CA ALA A 54 -15.16 35.11 -9.47
C ALA A 54 -13.78 35.13 -8.75
N PRO A 55 -13.60 34.45 -7.60
CA PRO A 55 -12.29 34.40 -6.97
C PRO A 55 -11.29 33.71 -7.90
N ASP A 56 -10.13 34.33 -8.04
CA ASP A 56 -8.99 33.87 -8.82
C ASP A 56 -8.48 32.54 -8.22
N ILE A 57 -8.77 31.42 -8.89
CA ILE A 57 -8.41 30.08 -8.44
C ILE A 57 -6.94 29.81 -8.81
N ALA A 58 -6.03 30.53 -8.16
CA ALA A 58 -4.59 30.38 -8.36
C ALA A 58 -3.91 30.13 -7.01
N ASN A 59 -4.01 28.88 -6.55
CA ASN A 59 -3.17 28.14 -5.58
C ASN A 59 -4.04 27.24 -4.70
N VAL A 60 -4.49 26.12 -5.25
CA VAL A 60 -4.92 24.96 -4.46
C VAL A 60 -3.75 23.96 -4.52
N PRO A 61 -3.20 23.51 -3.36
CA PRO A 61 -2.21 22.44 -3.35
C PRO A 61 -2.76 21.20 -4.05
N ASP A 62 -1.90 20.48 -4.76
CA ASP A 62 -2.15 19.31 -5.63
C ASP A 62 -2.78 18.07 -4.93
N ASP A 63 -3.28 18.23 -3.69
CA ASP A 63 -3.66 17.15 -2.76
C ASP A 63 -5.18 17.06 -2.48
N THR A 64 -5.98 18.06 -2.86
CA THR A 64 -7.45 18.03 -2.63
C THR A 64 -8.21 17.70 -3.92
N ARG A 65 -8.21 16.42 -4.34
CA ARG A 65 -8.89 15.96 -5.57
C ARG A 65 -10.43 15.80 -5.44
N GLY A 66 -10.98 15.92 -4.23
CA GLY A 66 -12.41 15.75 -3.93
C GLY A 66 -13.27 17.00 -4.14
N VAL A 67 -14.58 16.83 -3.92
CA VAL A 67 -15.53 17.95 -3.90
C VAL A 67 -15.68 18.40 -2.47
N THR A 68 -14.94 19.44 -2.09
CA THR A 68 -15.01 20.05 -0.76
C THR A 68 -15.89 21.28 -0.76
N ALA A 69 -16.50 21.60 0.38
CA ALA A 69 -17.26 22.84 0.52
C ALA A 69 -16.34 24.07 0.37
N PRO A 70 -16.67 25.03 -0.51
CA PRO A 70 -15.93 26.30 -0.59
C PRO A 70 -15.90 27.04 0.75
N GLU A 71 -14.87 27.87 0.97
CA GLU A 71 -14.76 28.71 2.15
C GLU A 71 -16.00 29.63 2.26
N ASN A 72 -16.75 29.52 3.37
CA ASN A 72 -18.05 30.17 3.62
C ASN A 72 -19.26 29.61 2.85
N SER A 73 -19.18 28.41 2.27
CA SER A 73 -20.34 27.75 1.68
C SER A 73 -21.47 27.58 2.72
N PRO A 74 -22.73 27.92 2.38
CA PRO A 74 -23.86 27.68 3.27
C PRO A 74 -24.14 26.18 3.49
N LEU A 75 -23.53 25.30 2.69
CA LEU A 75 -23.63 23.84 2.79
C LEU A 75 -22.44 23.19 3.50
N ALA A 76 -21.49 23.97 4.02
CA ALA A 76 -20.27 23.44 4.65
C ALA A 76 -20.55 22.47 5.81
N PHE A 77 -21.71 22.56 6.47
CA PHE A 77 -22.12 21.62 7.52
C PHE A 77 -22.34 20.17 7.04
N MET A 78 -22.49 19.96 5.73
CA MET A 78 -22.64 18.62 5.12
C MET A 78 -21.28 17.99 4.79
N ASP A 79 -20.23 18.80 4.70
CA ASP A 79 -18.90 18.33 4.41
C ASP A 79 -18.37 17.56 5.64
N PRO A 80 -18.11 16.26 5.53
CA PRO A 80 -17.56 15.46 6.63
C PRO A 80 -16.11 15.85 6.98
N GLY A 81 -15.47 16.72 6.18
CA GLY A 81 -14.07 17.07 6.30
C GLY A 81 -13.16 16.02 5.64
N PRO A 82 -11.83 16.24 5.70
CA PRO A 82 -10.88 15.31 5.10
C PRO A 82 -10.96 13.94 5.78
N SER A 83 -10.81 12.89 4.98
CA SER A 83 -10.72 11.53 5.50
C SER A 83 -9.49 11.37 6.41
N PRO A 84 -9.56 10.49 7.44
CA PRO A 84 -8.41 10.18 8.26
C PRO A 84 -7.34 9.45 7.43
N GLN A 85 -6.06 9.69 7.73
CA GLN A 85 -4.99 8.85 7.18
C GLN A 85 -5.08 7.44 7.79
N ARG A 86 -5.24 6.44 6.92
CA ARG A 86 -5.23 5.02 7.28
C ARG A 86 -3.89 4.41 6.86
N ASP A 87 -3.32 3.58 7.71
CA ASP A 87 -2.16 2.77 7.35
C ASP A 87 -2.60 1.59 6.49
N THR A 88 -2.01 1.43 5.30
CA THR A 88 -2.26 0.26 4.43
C THR A 88 -1.55 -0.96 4.98
N MET A 89 -2.30 -2.00 5.35
CA MET A 89 -1.80 -3.30 5.82
C MET A 89 -0.93 -3.97 4.77
N ARG A 90 -1.42 -4.05 3.53
CA ARG A 90 -0.75 -4.68 2.39
C ARG A 90 -1.40 -4.23 1.08
N VAL A 91 -0.66 -4.35 -0.01
CA VAL A 91 -1.18 -4.15 -1.38
C VAL A 91 -1.14 -5.49 -2.11
N THR A 92 -2.24 -5.86 -2.76
CA THR A 92 -2.32 -7.08 -3.58
C THR A 92 -2.75 -6.74 -5.00
N GLU A 93 -2.18 -7.45 -5.96
CA GLU A 93 -2.66 -7.46 -7.34
C GLU A 93 -3.88 -8.39 -7.47
N GLN A 94 -4.80 -8.06 -8.38
CA GLN A 94 -5.98 -8.88 -8.63
C GLN A 94 -6.25 -8.96 -10.14
N ASP A 95 -5.87 -10.07 -10.75
CA ASP A 95 -6.21 -10.36 -12.14
C ASP A 95 -7.51 -11.18 -12.20
N LEU A 96 -8.57 -10.57 -12.74
CA LEU A 96 -9.87 -11.21 -12.90
C LEU A 96 -10.13 -11.49 -14.38
N PRO A 97 -10.36 -12.75 -14.78
CA PRO A 97 -10.65 -13.07 -16.16
C PRO A 97 -12.04 -12.55 -16.57
N ASN A 98 -12.28 -12.37 -17.87
CA ASN A 98 -13.60 -12.08 -18.44
C ASN A 98 -14.31 -10.82 -17.90
N LEU A 99 -13.56 -9.81 -17.42
CA LEU A 99 -14.12 -8.49 -17.19
C LEU A 99 -14.50 -7.81 -18.52
N PRO A 100 -15.42 -6.82 -18.51
CA PRO A 100 -15.71 -6.02 -19.70
C PRO A 100 -14.45 -5.37 -20.28
N ASP A 101 -14.42 -5.17 -21.60
CA ASP A 101 -13.28 -4.56 -22.29
C ASP A 101 -12.92 -3.20 -21.67
N GLY A 102 -11.65 -3.04 -21.30
CA GLY A 102 -11.14 -1.81 -20.66
C GLY A 102 -11.30 -1.75 -19.13
N VAL A 103 -11.93 -2.76 -18.51
CA VAL A 103 -12.12 -2.84 -17.07
C VAL A 103 -11.07 -3.75 -16.43
N SER A 104 -10.37 -3.28 -15.41
CA SER A 104 -9.42 -4.08 -14.62
C SER A 104 -9.27 -3.54 -13.19
N VAL A 105 -8.79 -4.38 -12.27
CA VAL A 105 -8.40 -3.94 -10.92
C VAL A 105 -6.90 -3.67 -10.96
N GLU A 106 -6.49 -2.41 -10.82
CA GLU A 106 -5.08 -2.01 -10.83
C GLU A 106 -4.37 -2.55 -9.59
N LYS A 107 -4.97 -2.32 -8.42
CA LYS A 107 -4.46 -2.79 -7.13
C LYS A 107 -5.57 -2.84 -6.09
N VAL A 108 -5.32 -3.60 -5.04
CA VAL A 108 -6.17 -3.68 -3.85
C VAL A 108 -5.33 -3.31 -2.63
N GLU A 109 -5.67 -2.20 -2.00
CA GLU A 109 -5.06 -1.75 -0.75
C GLU A 109 -5.90 -2.25 0.42
N TRP A 110 -5.32 -3.10 1.27
CA TRP A 110 -6.00 -3.61 2.46
C TRP A 110 -5.75 -2.66 3.63
N ILE A 111 -6.80 -2.09 4.21
CA ILE A 111 -6.74 -1.30 5.46
C ILE A 111 -6.57 -2.26 6.65
N ASN A 112 -7.34 -3.35 6.64
CA ASN A 112 -7.16 -4.50 7.53
C ASN A 112 -7.55 -5.78 6.78
N ASP A 113 -7.70 -6.90 7.47
CA ASP A 113 -8.05 -8.19 6.87
C ASP A 113 -9.45 -8.23 6.23
N ARG A 114 -10.39 -7.42 6.71
CA ARG A 114 -11.77 -7.38 6.21
C ARG A 114 -12.16 -6.07 5.56
N TRP A 115 -11.25 -5.14 5.38
CA TRP A 115 -11.54 -3.84 4.78
C TRP A 115 -10.49 -3.50 3.75
N ALA A 116 -10.90 -3.47 2.50
CA ALA A 116 -10.05 -3.23 1.35
C ALA A 116 -10.54 -2.03 0.54
N LYS A 117 -9.63 -1.48 -0.25
CA LYS A 117 -9.84 -0.39 -1.19
C LYS A 117 -9.34 -0.84 -2.56
N LEU A 118 -10.29 -1.04 -3.47
CA LEU A 118 -10.04 -1.41 -4.85
C LEU A 118 -9.77 -0.14 -5.65
N HIS A 119 -8.73 -0.16 -6.49
CA HIS A 119 -8.46 0.86 -7.50
C HIS A 119 -8.81 0.24 -8.86
N ILE A 120 -9.91 0.68 -9.47
CA ILE A 120 -10.51 0.05 -10.64
C ILE A 120 -10.30 0.94 -11.85
N ASN A 121 -9.60 0.42 -12.86
CA ASN A 121 -9.57 1.06 -14.18
C ASN A 121 -10.95 0.89 -14.81
N SER A 122 -11.68 1.99 -14.97
CA SER A 122 -13.02 2.01 -15.56
C SER A 122 -12.94 2.28 -17.06
N ALA A 123 -13.75 1.58 -17.86
CA ALA A 123 -13.87 1.88 -19.28
C ALA A 123 -14.73 3.13 -19.50
N ALA A 124 -15.76 3.33 -18.67
CA ALA A 124 -16.65 4.48 -18.72
C ALA A 124 -16.03 5.77 -18.16
N MET A 125 -15.09 5.65 -17.21
CA MET A 125 -14.35 6.76 -16.59
C MET A 125 -12.84 6.47 -16.63
N PRO A 126 -12.18 6.54 -17.80
CA PRO A 126 -10.80 6.08 -17.99
C PRO A 126 -9.73 7.08 -17.53
N GLU A 127 -10.12 8.27 -17.07
CA GLU A 127 -9.17 9.34 -16.73
C GLU A 127 -8.29 8.97 -15.54
N GLU A 128 -8.88 8.38 -14.49
CA GLU A 128 -8.18 7.89 -13.29
C GLU A 128 -8.89 6.64 -12.73
N PRO A 129 -8.17 5.76 -12.00
CA PRO A 129 -8.77 4.61 -11.35
C PRO A 129 -9.88 5.02 -10.35
N VAL A 130 -11.05 4.42 -10.49
CA VAL A 130 -12.19 4.62 -9.59
C VAL A 130 -11.97 3.79 -8.34
N GLN A 131 -12.09 4.43 -7.17
CA GLN A 131 -11.89 3.76 -5.90
C GLN A 131 -13.20 3.26 -5.30
N VAL A 132 -13.18 2.03 -4.80
CA VAL A 132 -14.31 1.42 -4.09
C VAL A 132 -13.79 0.73 -2.85
N GLN A 133 -14.31 1.09 -1.67
CA GLN A 133 -14.02 0.34 -0.46
C GLN A 133 -14.99 -0.84 -0.33
N VAL A 134 -14.45 -1.98 0.10
CA VAL A 134 -15.23 -3.18 0.39
C VAL A 134 -14.89 -3.61 1.80
N HIS A 135 -15.90 -3.64 2.68
CA HIS A 135 -15.79 -4.31 3.97
C HIS A 135 -16.48 -5.68 3.89
N LEU A 136 -15.72 -6.74 4.14
CA LEU A 136 -16.11 -8.12 3.95
C LEU A 136 -17.15 -8.57 4.99
N ALA A 137 -17.99 -9.51 4.58
CA ALA A 137 -18.91 -10.21 5.44
C ALA A 137 -18.20 -10.87 6.64
N ARG A 138 -18.90 -10.95 7.77
CA ARG A 138 -18.39 -11.57 9.01
C ARG A 138 -17.74 -12.93 8.76
N ASP A 139 -18.46 -13.84 8.10
CA ASP A 139 -18.03 -15.23 7.91
C ASP A 139 -17.14 -15.44 6.68
N TRP A 140 -16.51 -14.38 6.16
CA TRP A 140 -15.63 -14.45 5.00
C TRP A 140 -14.59 -15.57 5.16
N TYR A 141 -13.82 -15.56 6.24
CA TYR A 141 -12.76 -16.55 6.44
C TYR A 141 -13.24 -17.87 7.03
N SER A 142 -14.27 -17.87 7.88
CA SER A 142 -14.79 -19.09 8.50
C SER A 142 -15.54 -19.98 7.50
N HIS A 143 -16.08 -19.38 6.43
CA HIS A 143 -16.78 -20.09 5.37
C HIS A 143 -16.23 -19.64 4.00
N PRO A 144 -15.05 -20.16 3.56
CA PRO A 144 -14.36 -19.70 2.35
C PRO A 144 -15.12 -19.97 1.05
N GLU A 145 -16.08 -20.90 1.06
CA GLU A 145 -16.94 -21.23 -0.09
C GLU A 145 -18.27 -20.46 -0.10
N LYS A 146 -18.62 -19.76 1.00
CA LYS A 146 -19.89 -19.00 1.07
C LYS A 146 -19.80 -17.75 0.20
N THR A 147 -20.90 -17.46 -0.49
CA THR A 147 -21.10 -16.18 -1.20
C THR A 147 -22.05 -15.29 -0.41
N PHE A 148 -21.84 -13.97 -0.45
CA PHE A 148 -22.53 -13.01 0.40
C PHE A 148 -23.34 -11.99 -0.42
N PRO A 149 -24.53 -11.56 0.05
CA PRO A 149 -25.18 -10.37 -0.49
C PRO A 149 -24.32 -9.12 -0.31
N SER A 150 -24.65 -8.04 -1.03
CA SER A 150 -23.95 -6.77 -0.86
C SER A 150 -24.86 -5.59 -0.49
N VAL A 151 -24.31 -4.65 0.26
CA VAL A 151 -24.95 -3.38 0.65
C VAL A 151 -24.12 -2.23 0.12
N TRP A 152 -24.69 -1.44 -0.78
CA TRP A 152 -23.99 -0.36 -1.47
C TRP A 152 -24.39 0.96 -0.83
N GLN A 153 -23.44 1.73 -0.28
CA GLN A 153 -23.75 3.02 0.35
C GLN A 153 -23.19 4.18 -0.46
N LEU A 154 -24.10 4.96 -1.03
CA LEU A 154 -23.77 6.11 -1.87
C LEU A 154 -23.55 7.35 -1.00
N GLY A 155 -22.50 8.08 -1.33
CA GLY A 155 -21.96 9.18 -0.54
C GLY A 155 -22.71 10.52 -0.67
N PRO A 156 -22.28 11.52 0.11
CA PRO A 156 -22.83 12.87 0.15
C PRO A 156 -22.48 13.72 -1.09
N LEU A 157 -23.03 14.94 -1.12
CA LEU A 157 -22.70 15.95 -2.13
C LEU A 157 -21.20 16.32 -2.13
N TYR A 158 -20.62 16.52 -0.94
CA TYR A 158 -19.20 16.80 -0.75
C TYR A 158 -18.48 15.52 -0.35
N SER A 159 -17.58 15.04 -1.20
CA SER A 159 -16.92 13.75 -1.01
C SER A 159 -15.41 13.88 -1.19
N ASP A 160 -14.68 13.23 -0.29
CA ASP A 160 -13.24 12.99 -0.39
C ASP A 160 -12.94 11.88 -1.42
N GLU A 161 -11.77 11.94 -2.07
CA GLU A 161 -11.35 10.94 -3.08
C GLU A 161 -10.49 9.82 -2.48
N ASN A 162 -10.25 9.78 -1.17
CA ASN A 162 -9.44 8.72 -0.54
C ASN A 162 -10.28 7.70 0.24
N GLU A 163 -11.36 8.10 0.89
CA GLU A 163 -12.21 7.21 1.70
C GLU A 163 -13.68 7.65 1.63
N SER A 164 -14.61 6.69 1.68
CA SER A 164 -16.03 7.01 1.68
C SER A 164 -16.41 7.72 2.98
N ALA A 165 -17.18 8.80 2.88
CA ALA A 165 -17.64 9.54 4.06
C ALA A 165 -18.41 8.67 5.08
N TRP A 166 -19.06 7.60 4.61
CA TRP A 166 -19.72 6.63 5.49
C TRP A 166 -18.77 6.00 6.52
N SER A 167 -17.51 5.76 6.20
CA SER A 167 -16.61 5.02 7.10
C SER A 167 -15.92 5.87 8.17
N TYR A 168 -15.99 7.21 8.07
CA TYR A 168 -15.37 8.11 9.05
C TYR A 168 -16.30 9.18 9.62
N ALA A 169 -17.42 9.48 8.96
CA ALA A 169 -18.47 10.34 9.49
C ALA A 169 -19.59 9.56 10.22
N THR A 170 -19.54 8.22 10.17
CA THR A 170 -20.46 7.30 10.88
C THR A 170 -19.70 6.04 11.31
N ASP A 171 -20.34 5.19 12.11
CA ASP A 171 -19.84 3.87 12.46
C ASP A 171 -20.18 2.78 11.42
N ALA A 172 -20.50 3.09 10.16
CA ALA A 172 -20.93 2.10 9.15
C ALA A 172 -20.05 0.83 9.09
N VAL A 173 -18.72 1.00 8.97
CA VAL A 173 -17.78 -0.13 8.94
C VAL A 173 -17.86 -0.96 10.23
N ARG A 174 -17.96 -0.29 11.39
CA ARG A 174 -18.12 -0.96 12.69
C ARG A 174 -19.48 -1.67 12.75
N TYR A 175 -20.55 -1.03 12.31
CA TYR A 175 -21.91 -1.54 12.35
C TYR A 175 -22.07 -2.79 11.49
N TYR A 176 -21.44 -2.87 10.32
CA TYR A 176 -21.58 -4.03 9.43
C TYR A 176 -20.61 -5.20 9.73
N ALA A 177 -19.68 -5.04 10.67
CA ALA A 177 -18.63 -6.04 10.90
C ALA A 177 -19.11 -7.40 11.46
N ASP A 178 -20.32 -7.46 12.01
CA ASP A 178 -20.97 -8.67 12.55
C ASP A 178 -22.05 -9.24 11.61
N LYS A 179 -22.16 -8.71 10.37
CA LYS A 179 -23.22 -9.03 9.41
C LYS A 179 -22.64 -9.82 8.24
N ASN A 180 -23.40 -10.78 7.71
CA ASN A 180 -22.99 -11.58 6.55
C ASN A 180 -23.32 -10.89 5.21
N VAL A 181 -22.81 -9.67 5.05
CA VAL A 181 -22.89 -8.89 3.81
C VAL A 181 -21.56 -8.25 3.46
N ASN A 182 -21.26 -8.13 2.18
CA ASN A 182 -20.17 -7.28 1.72
C ASN A 182 -20.67 -5.83 1.62
N LEU A 183 -20.12 -4.95 2.44
CA LEU A 183 -20.42 -3.52 2.43
C LEU A 183 -19.56 -2.85 1.34
N VAL A 184 -20.20 -2.26 0.35
CA VAL A 184 -19.57 -1.63 -0.81
C VAL A 184 -19.76 -0.11 -0.72
N LEU A 185 -18.65 0.62 -0.67
CA LEU A 185 -18.63 2.07 -0.46
C LEU A 185 -17.85 2.71 -1.61
N PRO A 186 -18.53 3.16 -2.69
CA PRO A 186 -17.89 3.97 -3.71
C PRO A 186 -17.24 5.21 -3.08
N VAL A 187 -15.97 5.46 -3.41
CA VAL A 187 -15.19 6.60 -2.94
C VAL A 187 -15.31 7.74 -3.96
N GLY A 188 -15.32 8.98 -3.48
CA GLY A 188 -15.52 10.13 -4.34
C GLY A 188 -16.95 10.23 -4.89
N GLY A 189 -17.08 10.71 -6.13
CA GLY A 189 -18.38 10.87 -6.79
C GLY A 189 -19.22 12.03 -6.25
N GLY A 190 -18.62 12.94 -5.46
CA GLY A 190 -19.26 14.17 -5.01
C GLY A 190 -19.85 14.96 -6.18
N GLY A 191 -21.04 15.51 -6.01
CA GLY A 191 -21.76 16.25 -7.05
C GLY A 191 -22.36 15.42 -8.19
N SER A 192 -21.95 14.16 -8.38
CA SER A 192 -22.31 13.35 -9.56
C SER A 192 -23.75 12.84 -9.58
N PHE A 193 -24.42 12.81 -8.43
CA PHE A 193 -25.68 12.09 -8.19
C PHE A 193 -25.64 10.60 -8.56
N TYR A 194 -24.45 10.03 -8.77
CA TYR A 194 -24.24 8.66 -9.23
C TYR A 194 -24.99 8.33 -10.53
N THR A 195 -25.02 9.28 -11.48
CA THR A 195 -25.64 9.13 -12.79
C THR A 195 -24.64 9.31 -13.93
N ASP A 196 -25.04 8.95 -15.14
CA ASP A 196 -24.28 9.22 -16.36
C ASP A 196 -24.61 10.61 -16.89
N TRP A 197 -23.61 11.50 -16.93
CA TRP A 197 -23.79 12.89 -17.34
C TRP A 197 -23.73 13.01 -18.87
N GLN A 198 -24.56 13.90 -19.43
CA GLN A 198 -24.53 14.18 -20.86
C GLN A 198 -23.23 14.87 -21.31
N GLN A 199 -22.62 15.66 -20.42
CA GLN A 199 -21.42 16.44 -20.70
C GLN A 199 -20.50 16.45 -19.47
N SER A 200 -19.19 16.41 -19.71
CA SER A 200 -18.17 16.59 -18.68
C SER A 200 -18.25 17.97 -18.04
N ASP A 201 -17.88 18.07 -16.76
CA ASP A 201 -17.83 19.32 -16.03
C ASP A 201 -16.67 19.36 -15.04
N GLY A 202 -16.05 20.53 -14.85
CA GLY A 202 -14.90 20.68 -13.95
C GLY A 202 -13.71 19.76 -14.27
N GLY A 203 -13.54 19.34 -15.53
CA GLY A 203 -12.52 18.38 -15.94
C GLY A 203 -12.83 16.91 -15.62
N LYS A 204 -14.00 16.61 -15.05
CA LYS A 204 -14.46 15.26 -14.72
C LYS A 204 -15.51 14.78 -15.71
N ASN A 205 -15.40 13.52 -16.13
CA ASN A 205 -16.42 12.80 -16.89
C ASN A 205 -17.16 11.85 -15.93
N PHE A 206 -18.45 12.09 -15.69
CA PHE A 206 -19.22 11.31 -14.74
C PHE A 206 -20.05 10.24 -15.46
N GLN A 207 -19.64 8.98 -15.37
CA GLN A 207 -20.38 7.82 -15.88
C GLN A 207 -20.60 6.79 -14.76
N TRP A 208 -21.09 7.29 -13.61
CA TRP A 208 -21.24 6.50 -12.39
C TRP A 208 -22.32 5.44 -12.47
N GLU A 209 -23.42 5.67 -13.21
CA GLU A 209 -24.47 4.65 -13.37
C GLU A 209 -23.92 3.48 -14.20
N THR A 210 -23.19 3.76 -15.27
CA THR A 210 -22.51 2.72 -16.08
C THR A 210 -21.49 1.96 -15.24
N PHE A 211 -20.57 2.65 -14.55
CA PHE A 211 -19.57 2.00 -13.69
C PHE A 211 -20.23 1.09 -12.65
N LEU A 212 -21.19 1.62 -11.89
CA LEU A 212 -21.84 0.88 -10.80
C LEU A 212 -22.69 -0.29 -11.31
N THR A 213 -23.29 -0.22 -12.50
CA THR A 213 -24.23 -1.26 -12.97
C THR A 213 -23.64 -2.23 -13.98
N LYS A 214 -22.52 -1.89 -14.63
CA LYS A 214 -21.93 -2.70 -15.72
C LYS A 214 -20.50 -3.15 -15.45
N GLU A 215 -19.74 -2.39 -14.66
CA GLU A 215 -18.31 -2.66 -14.45
C GLU A 215 -18.01 -3.22 -13.05
N LEU A 216 -18.60 -2.63 -12.02
CA LEU A 216 -18.40 -3.07 -10.63
C LEU A 216 -19.00 -4.45 -10.31
N PRO A 217 -20.22 -4.83 -10.77
CA PRO A 217 -20.79 -6.13 -10.45
C PRO A 217 -19.91 -7.33 -10.83
N PRO A 218 -19.37 -7.45 -12.07
CA PRO A 218 -18.53 -8.59 -12.42
C PRO A 218 -17.22 -8.64 -11.61
N ILE A 219 -16.69 -7.50 -11.16
CA ILE A 219 -15.54 -7.47 -10.24
C ILE A 219 -15.91 -8.08 -8.90
N LEU A 220 -17.03 -7.64 -8.30
CA LEU A 220 -17.49 -8.12 -6.99
C LEU A 220 -17.90 -9.60 -7.01
N GLU A 221 -18.53 -10.05 -8.09
CA GLU A 221 -18.95 -11.44 -8.26
C GLU A 221 -17.74 -12.38 -8.38
N GLN A 222 -16.74 -12.03 -9.20
CA GLN A 222 -15.58 -12.89 -9.45
C GLN A 222 -14.52 -12.82 -8.36
N GLY A 223 -14.21 -11.62 -7.86
CA GLY A 223 -13.11 -11.39 -6.92
C GLY A 223 -13.50 -11.39 -5.45
N TRP A 224 -14.77 -11.17 -5.14
CA TRP A 224 -15.22 -10.80 -3.79
C TRP A 224 -16.38 -11.64 -3.27
N ARG A 225 -16.63 -12.83 -3.86
CA ARG A 225 -17.70 -13.78 -3.51
C ARG A 225 -19.06 -13.10 -3.25
N THR A 226 -19.36 -12.06 -4.00
CA THR A 226 -20.61 -11.33 -3.87
C THR A 226 -21.65 -11.98 -4.77
N ASN A 227 -22.81 -12.35 -4.22
CA ASN A 227 -23.91 -12.92 -5.01
C ASN A 227 -24.83 -11.81 -5.58
N GLU A 228 -25.85 -12.24 -6.32
CA GLU A 228 -26.76 -11.32 -7.03
C GLU A 228 -27.70 -10.52 -6.11
N ARG A 229 -27.77 -10.85 -4.80
CA ARG A 229 -28.65 -10.16 -3.85
C ARG A 229 -28.00 -8.84 -3.42
N ARG A 230 -28.68 -7.73 -3.69
CA ARG A 230 -28.10 -6.38 -3.49
C ARG A 230 -29.07 -5.43 -2.84
N ALA A 231 -28.55 -4.64 -1.93
CA ALA A 231 -29.23 -3.47 -1.39
C ALA A 231 -28.42 -2.23 -1.76
N VAL A 232 -29.11 -1.12 -2.04
CA VAL A 232 -28.47 0.19 -2.18
C VAL A 232 -29.11 1.20 -1.24
N ASN A 233 -28.29 1.94 -0.53
CA ASN A 233 -28.72 3.05 0.28
C ASN A 233 -27.85 4.28 0.04
N GLY A 234 -28.28 5.41 0.55
CA GLY A 234 -27.49 6.63 0.51
C GLY A 234 -28.15 7.71 1.33
N LEU A 235 -27.43 8.82 1.49
CA LEU A 235 -27.89 10.00 2.20
C LEU A 235 -27.91 11.21 1.26
N SER A 236 -28.85 12.14 1.43
CA SER A 236 -28.91 13.40 0.68
C SER A 236 -28.81 13.20 -0.86
N MET A 237 -27.71 13.64 -1.49
CA MET A 237 -27.39 13.37 -2.90
C MET A 237 -27.35 11.88 -3.20
N GLY A 238 -26.59 11.09 -2.43
CA GLY A 238 -26.50 9.64 -2.57
C GLY A 238 -27.83 8.93 -2.37
N ALA A 239 -28.73 9.45 -1.52
CA ALA A 239 -30.09 8.92 -1.36
C ALA A 239 -30.94 9.09 -2.63
N THR A 240 -30.82 10.25 -3.27
CA THR A 240 -31.44 10.52 -4.58
C THR A 240 -30.84 9.60 -5.64
N GLY A 241 -29.51 9.52 -5.71
CA GLY A 241 -28.78 8.64 -6.63
C GLY A 241 -29.15 7.16 -6.46
N ALA A 242 -29.20 6.65 -5.24
CA ALA A 242 -29.58 5.27 -4.93
C ALA A 242 -30.99 4.94 -5.45
N THR A 243 -31.92 5.86 -5.26
CA THR A 243 -33.31 5.67 -5.70
C THR A 243 -33.45 5.77 -7.22
N ILE A 244 -32.66 6.62 -7.88
CA ILE A 244 -32.58 6.71 -9.35
C ILE A 244 -31.96 5.43 -9.92
N LEU A 245 -30.79 5.05 -9.41
CA LEU A 245 -30.01 3.88 -9.83
C LEU A 245 -30.86 2.62 -9.78
N ALA A 246 -31.50 2.36 -8.64
CA ALA A 246 -32.37 1.21 -8.50
C ALA A 246 -33.68 1.36 -9.26
N GLY A 247 -34.25 2.56 -9.37
CA GLY A 247 -35.45 2.79 -10.17
C GLY A 247 -35.23 2.50 -11.66
N ARG A 248 -34.02 2.74 -12.17
CA ARG A 248 -33.61 2.49 -13.56
C ARG A 248 -33.12 1.07 -13.80
N ASN A 249 -32.63 0.41 -12.75
CA ASN A 249 -32.07 -0.94 -12.77
C ASN A 249 -32.79 -1.83 -11.74
N ALA A 250 -34.13 -1.86 -11.78
CA ALA A 250 -34.93 -2.41 -10.68
C ALA A 250 -34.73 -3.92 -10.45
N GLU A 251 -34.29 -4.66 -11.47
CA GLU A 251 -33.92 -6.09 -11.36
C GLU A 251 -32.60 -6.33 -10.62
N MET A 252 -31.78 -5.28 -10.43
CA MET A 252 -30.46 -5.39 -9.82
C MET A 252 -30.48 -5.35 -8.29
N PHE A 253 -31.52 -4.75 -7.68
CA PHE A 253 -31.58 -4.49 -6.24
C PHE A 253 -32.85 -5.04 -5.59
N ASP A 254 -32.67 -5.78 -4.50
CA ASP A 254 -33.74 -6.30 -3.65
C ASP A 254 -34.25 -5.25 -2.65
N PHE A 255 -33.40 -4.28 -2.30
CA PHE A 255 -33.73 -3.23 -1.32
C PHE A 255 -33.12 -1.89 -1.68
N VAL A 256 -33.90 -0.82 -1.47
CA VAL A 256 -33.47 0.57 -1.67
C VAL A 256 -33.83 1.39 -0.45
N ALA A 257 -32.88 2.15 0.10
CA ALA A 257 -33.13 3.11 1.15
C ALA A 257 -32.67 4.53 0.81
N SER A 258 -33.55 5.49 1.07
CA SER A 258 -33.28 6.92 0.93
C SER A 258 -33.30 7.58 2.30
N PHE A 259 -32.15 8.08 2.75
CA PHE A 259 -32.01 8.86 3.99
C PHE A 259 -31.94 10.35 3.65
N SER A 260 -33.03 11.08 3.89
CA SER A 260 -33.15 12.49 3.58
C SER A 260 -32.85 12.83 2.11
N GLY A 261 -33.25 11.98 1.17
CA GLY A 261 -33.08 12.24 -0.26
C GLY A 261 -34.05 13.27 -0.84
N TYR A 262 -33.74 13.77 -2.03
CA TYR A 262 -34.59 14.65 -2.83
C TYR A 262 -35.32 13.85 -3.91
N LEU A 263 -36.41 13.20 -3.53
CA LEU A 263 -37.07 12.17 -4.34
C LEU A 263 -38.09 12.71 -5.36
N ASP A 264 -37.92 13.95 -5.78
CA ASP A 264 -38.74 14.62 -6.79
C ASP A 264 -37.88 15.65 -7.53
N THR A 265 -37.43 15.32 -8.74
CA THR A 265 -36.52 16.18 -9.52
C THR A 265 -37.26 17.05 -10.54
N THR A 266 -38.55 16.77 -10.82
CA THR A 266 -39.26 17.38 -11.97
C THR A 266 -40.46 18.23 -11.60
N SER A 267 -40.92 18.22 -10.34
CA SER A 267 -42.02 19.09 -9.94
C SER A 267 -41.64 20.58 -10.13
N PRO A 268 -42.62 21.48 -10.38
CA PRO A 268 -42.33 22.88 -10.67
C PRO A 268 -41.40 23.52 -9.63
N GLY A 269 -40.26 24.02 -10.11
CA GLY A 269 -39.20 24.63 -9.30
C GLY A 269 -38.06 23.68 -8.91
N MET A 270 -38.27 22.36 -8.93
CA MET A 270 -37.26 21.38 -8.49
C MET A 270 -36.00 21.37 -9.36
N PRO A 271 -36.07 21.37 -10.71
CA PRO A 271 -34.83 21.41 -11.51
C PRO A 271 -33.96 22.63 -11.22
N TYR A 272 -34.57 23.80 -11.01
CA TYR A 272 -33.85 25.01 -10.61
C TYR A 272 -33.22 24.87 -9.23
N ALA A 273 -33.92 24.28 -8.26
CA ALA A 273 -33.38 24.02 -6.92
C ALA A 273 -32.16 23.08 -6.97
N PHE A 274 -32.23 22.00 -7.76
CA PHE A 274 -31.09 21.12 -8.00
C PHE A 274 -29.93 21.87 -8.67
N GLY A 275 -30.22 22.73 -9.64
CA GLY A 275 -29.22 23.62 -10.26
C GLY A 275 -28.47 24.48 -9.25
N GLN A 276 -29.19 25.07 -8.29
CA GLN A 276 -28.56 25.87 -7.23
C GLN A 276 -27.70 25.03 -6.29
N ILE A 277 -28.15 23.82 -5.92
CA ILE A 277 -27.39 22.90 -5.05
C ILE A 277 -26.13 22.42 -5.76
N ALA A 278 -26.24 21.98 -7.02
CA ALA A 278 -25.10 21.57 -7.84
C ALA A 278 -24.10 22.74 -8.01
N GLY A 279 -24.60 23.95 -8.25
CA GLY A 279 -23.77 25.15 -8.37
C GLY A 279 -22.98 25.48 -7.10
N GLN A 280 -23.54 25.22 -5.91
CA GLN A 280 -22.83 25.37 -4.63
C GLN A 280 -21.76 24.30 -4.40
N ALA A 281 -21.79 23.20 -5.15
CA ALA A 281 -20.75 22.20 -5.24
C ALA A 281 -19.80 22.42 -6.44
N GLY A 282 -19.98 23.51 -7.19
CA GLY A 282 -19.12 23.86 -8.34
C GLY A 282 -19.53 23.24 -9.67
N PHE A 283 -20.75 22.69 -9.78
CA PHE A 283 -21.21 21.99 -10.97
C PHE A 283 -22.45 22.62 -11.63
N ASP A 284 -22.58 22.41 -12.94
CA ASP A 284 -23.72 22.81 -13.75
C ASP A 284 -24.68 21.63 -13.99
N ALA A 285 -25.82 21.63 -13.30
CA ALA A 285 -26.84 20.59 -13.45
C ALA A 285 -27.40 20.44 -14.88
N THR A 286 -27.24 21.46 -15.74
CA THR A 286 -27.65 21.36 -17.14
C THR A 286 -26.69 20.54 -18.01
N LYS A 287 -25.46 20.29 -17.54
CA LYS A 287 -24.53 19.33 -18.15
C LYS A 287 -24.83 17.89 -17.74
N MET A 288 -25.42 17.70 -16.55
CA MET A 288 -25.82 16.39 -16.02
C MET A 288 -26.97 15.78 -16.83
N TRP A 289 -28.16 16.40 -16.81
CA TRP A 289 -29.36 15.88 -17.48
C TRP A 289 -29.90 16.82 -18.57
N GLY A 290 -29.08 17.74 -19.09
CA GLY A 290 -29.51 18.69 -20.12
C GLY A 290 -30.35 19.84 -19.56
N PRO A 291 -31.00 20.62 -20.45
CA PRO A 291 -31.85 21.74 -20.05
C PRO A 291 -32.92 21.33 -19.03
N TYR A 292 -33.27 22.22 -18.09
CA TYR A 292 -34.28 21.91 -17.08
C TYR A 292 -35.59 21.42 -17.70
N TYR A 293 -36.15 20.35 -17.12
CA TYR A 293 -37.32 19.65 -17.63
C TYR A 293 -37.12 18.98 -19.02
N SER A 294 -35.88 18.70 -19.43
CA SER A 294 -35.60 17.79 -20.54
C SER A 294 -36.13 16.38 -20.25
N ALA A 295 -36.17 15.52 -21.27
CA ALA A 295 -36.53 14.12 -21.10
C ALA A 295 -35.67 13.40 -20.04
N ASP A 296 -34.40 13.77 -19.90
CA ASP A 296 -33.49 13.12 -18.96
C ASP A 296 -33.79 13.52 -17.51
N TRP A 297 -34.24 14.75 -17.23
CA TRP A 297 -34.76 15.08 -15.89
C TRP A 297 -35.92 14.16 -15.49
N PHE A 298 -36.83 13.86 -16.42
CA PHE A 298 -37.94 12.92 -16.18
C PHE A 298 -37.48 11.45 -16.10
N ALA A 299 -36.43 11.07 -16.82
CA ALA A 299 -35.84 9.74 -16.77
C ALA A 299 -35.05 9.47 -15.46
N HIS A 300 -34.71 10.53 -14.72
CA HIS A 300 -34.00 10.50 -13.44
C HIS A 300 -34.84 11.08 -12.29
N ASP A 301 -36.17 11.01 -12.36
CA ASP A 301 -37.05 11.41 -11.26
C ASP A 301 -37.52 10.19 -10.44
N PRO A 302 -37.05 10.02 -9.18
CA PRO A 302 -37.50 8.94 -8.30
C PRO A 302 -39.02 8.83 -8.20
N LYS A 303 -39.73 9.96 -8.13
CA LYS A 303 -41.20 10.00 -8.06
C LYS A 303 -41.85 9.27 -9.23
N LEU A 304 -41.25 9.31 -10.41
CA LEU A 304 -41.76 8.68 -11.63
C LEU A 304 -41.24 7.25 -11.79
N LEU A 305 -40.00 7.00 -11.37
CA LEU A 305 -39.35 5.69 -11.40
C LEU A 305 -39.96 4.71 -10.39
N VAL A 306 -40.60 5.20 -9.32
CA VAL A 306 -41.16 4.35 -8.24
C VAL A 306 -42.04 3.20 -8.74
N ARG A 307 -42.74 3.39 -9.87
CA ARG A 307 -43.60 2.36 -10.48
C ARG A 307 -42.83 1.09 -10.89
N ASN A 308 -41.52 1.18 -11.10
CA ASN A 308 -40.68 0.07 -11.53
C ASN A 308 -40.49 -0.94 -10.40
N PHE A 309 -40.42 -0.48 -9.14
CA PHE A 309 -40.29 -1.36 -7.96
C PHE A 309 -41.48 -2.31 -7.78
N LYS A 310 -42.66 -1.96 -8.32
CA LYS A 310 -43.84 -2.85 -8.28
C LYS A 310 -43.62 -4.15 -9.05
N ARG A 311 -42.89 -4.08 -10.16
CA ARG A 311 -42.71 -5.20 -11.09
C ARG A 311 -41.63 -6.14 -10.59
N GLU A 312 -40.59 -5.59 -10.00
CA GLU A 312 -39.37 -6.33 -9.67
C GLU A 312 -39.31 -6.81 -8.21
N GLY A 313 -40.25 -6.40 -7.33
CA GLY A 313 -40.30 -6.89 -5.96
C GLY A 313 -39.31 -6.22 -4.99
N THR A 314 -38.57 -5.21 -5.44
CA THR A 314 -37.68 -4.38 -4.62
C THR A 314 -38.44 -3.70 -3.48
N ARG A 315 -37.97 -3.88 -2.24
CA ARG A 315 -38.49 -3.17 -1.08
C ARG A 315 -37.87 -1.78 -0.96
N VAL A 316 -38.69 -0.79 -0.61
CA VAL A 316 -38.27 0.62 -0.56
C VAL A 316 -38.46 1.20 0.83
N TYR A 317 -37.40 1.80 1.36
CA TYR A 317 -37.38 2.53 2.63
C TYR A 317 -37.10 4.02 2.37
N VAL A 318 -37.91 4.89 2.95
CA VAL A 318 -37.75 6.34 2.80
C VAL A 318 -37.82 6.99 4.16
N ALA A 319 -36.74 7.65 4.56
CA ALA A 319 -36.67 8.42 5.79
C ALA A 319 -36.38 9.89 5.54
N ALA A 320 -37.02 10.75 6.33
CA ALA A 320 -36.75 12.19 6.38
C ALA A 320 -37.24 12.77 7.71
N GLY A 321 -36.53 13.78 8.21
CA GLY A 321 -36.94 14.62 9.33
C GLY A 321 -37.96 15.68 8.93
N ASN A 322 -38.01 16.79 9.65
CA ASN A 322 -38.90 17.91 9.33
C ASN A 322 -38.21 19.28 9.41
N GLY A 323 -36.90 19.31 9.70
CA GLY A 323 -36.11 20.52 9.81
C GLY A 323 -36.16 21.22 11.16
N LEU A 324 -36.93 20.70 12.13
CA LEU A 324 -36.88 21.17 13.51
C LEU A 324 -35.71 20.52 14.24
N ALA A 325 -35.13 21.23 15.21
CA ALA A 325 -34.07 20.69 16.04
C ALA A 325 -34.56 19.44 16.80
N GLY A 326 -33.77 18.37 16.72
CA GLY A 326 -33.93 17.16 17.52
C GLY A 326 -32.74 16.92 18.43
N ASN A 327 -32.57 15.67 18.87
CA ASN A 327 -31.63 15.34 19.95
C ASN A 327 -30.16 15.51 19.60
N TRP A 328 -29.81 15.50 18.31
CA TRP A 328 -28.43 15.68 17.82
C TRP A 328 -28.19 17.07 17.21
N ASP A 329 -29.18 17.96 17.31
CA ASP A 329 -29.05 19.34 16.90
C ASP A 329 -28.71 20.24 18.11
N THR A 330 -28.01 21.34 17.84
CA THR A 330 -27.93 22.45 18.78
C THR A 330 -29.10 23.39 18.52
N ASP A 331 -29.89 23.68 19.55
CA ASP A 331 -30.93 24.70 19.51
C ASP A 331 -30.29 26.10 19.34
N ASN A 332 -30.93 26.97 18.56
CA ASN A 332 -30.63 28.40 18.58
C ASN A 332 -31.42 29.12 19.69
N ASN A 333 -31.41 30.46 19.69
CA ASN A 333 -32.15 31.27 20.68
C ASN A 333 -33.68 31.10 20.66
N ILE A 334 -34.24 30.35 19.69
CA ILE A 334 -35.64 30.02 19.53
C ILE A 334 -35.81 28.50 19.78
N PRO A 335 -36.50 28.08 20.86
CA PRO A 335 -36.66 26.66 21.18
C PRO A 335 -37.24 25.83 20.02
N GLY A 336 -36.57 24.73 19.68
CA GLY A 336 -36.94 23.83 18.57
C GLY A 336 -36.52 24.31 17.18
N SER A 337 -35.86 25.47 17.07
CA SER A 337 -35.20 25.90 15.84
C SER A 337 -33.72 25.51 15.88
N PRO A 338 -33.19 24.84 14.84
CA PRO A 338 -31.78 24.49 14.80
C PRO A 338 -30.91 25.73 14.64
N ASP A 339 -29.70 25.68 15.20
CA ASP A 339 -28.64 26.67 14.97
C ASP A 339 -28.23 26.71 13.50
N ASN A 340 -28.11 25.54 12.87
CA ASN A 340 -28.00 25.41 11.43
C ASN A 340 -29.37 25.51 10.74
N VAL A 341 -29.83 26.75 10.51
CA VAL A 341 -31.10 27.02 9.82
C VAL A 341 -31.11 26.47 8.39
N GLN A 342 -29.96 26.46 7.70
CA GLN A 342 -29.85 25.94 6.33
C GLN A 342 -30.10 24.43 6.29
N GLY A 343 -29.47 23.66 7.19
CA GLY A 343 -29.70 22.23 7.33
C GLY A 343 -31.16 21.90 7.69
N GLY A 344 -31.79 22.71 8.54
CA GLY A 344 -33.22 22.60 8.82
C GLY A 344 -34.10 22.81 7.58
N GLY A 345 -33.81 23.87 6.79
CA GLY A 345 -34.53 24.18 5.56
C GLY A 345 -34.39 23.08 4.50
N MET A 346 -33.18 22.54 4.33
CA MET A 346 -32.91 21.44 3.40
C MET A 346 -33.64 20.16 3.78
N GLU A 347 -33.68 19.82 5.08
CA GLU A 347 -34.41 18.65 5.56
C GLU A 347 -35.92 18.79 5.34
N ALA A 348 -36.47 19.99 5.56
CA ALA A 348 -37.86 20.26 5.26
C ALA A 348 -38.18 20.10 3.76
N ALA A 349 -37.27 20.53 2.87
CA ALA A 349 -37.42 20.33 1.43
C ALA A 349 -37.32 18.84 1.03
N SER A 350 -36.34 18.11 1.58
CA SER A 350 -36.23 16.66 1.42
C SER A 350 -37.51 15.95 1.87
N ARG A 351 -38.07 16.36 3.03
CA ARG A 351 -39.31 15.80 3.57
C ARG A 351 -40.50 15.98 2.62
N VAL A 352 -40.62 17.13 1.98
CA VAL A 352 -41.67 17.41 0.98
C VAL A 352 -41.52 16.48 -0.22
N THR A 353 -40.33 16.40 -0.81
CA THR A 353 -40.08 15.55 -1.98
C THR A 353 -40.26 14.05 -1.66
N SER A 354 -39.79 13.61 -0.50
CA SER A 354 -40.00 12.25 0.02
C SER A 354 -41.49 11.95 0.23
N GLN A 355 -42.28 12.92 0.69
CA GLN A 355 -43.73 12.76 0.80
C GLN A 355 -44.39 12.64 -0.57
N THR A 356 -43.95 13.42 -1.56
CA THR A 356 -44.42 13.31 -2.94
C THR A 356 -44.09 11.93 -3.53
N PHE A 357 -42.89 11.42 -3.31
CA PHE A 357 -42.50 10.07 -3.70
C PHE A 357 -43.40 9.00 -3.06
N VAL A 358 -43.62 9.04 -1.74
CA VAL A 358 -44.51 8.08 -1.05
C VAL A 358 -45.94 8.18 -1.58
N ASN A 359 -46.42 9.37 -1.93
CA ASN A 359 -47.74 9.54 -2.53
C ASN A 359 -47.79 8.91 -3.94
N ALA A 360 -46.76 9.11 -4.76
CA ALA A 360 -46.64 8.48 -6.07
C ALA A 360 -46.55 6.95 -5.96
N ALA A 361 -45.81 6.44 -4.97
CA ALA A 361 -45.71 5.01 -4.67
C ALA A 361 -47.08 4.41 -4.35
N LYS A 362 -47.86 5.06 -3.46
CA LYS A 362 -49.23 4.66 -3.12
C LYS A 362 -50.14 4.63 -4.35
N LEU A 363 -50.03 5.60 -5.24
CA LEU A 363 -50.79 5.64 -6.50
C LEU A 363 -50.36 4.53 -7.47
N ALA A 364 -49.07 4.20 -7.51
CA ALA A 364 -48.54 3.09 -8.28
C ALA A 364 -48.90 1.72 -7.67
N GLY A 365 -49.23 1.67 -6.38
CA GLY A 365 -49.43 0.45 -5.61
C GLY A 365 -48.11 -0.24 -5.26
N VAL A 366 -47.11 0.55 -4.87
CA VAL A 366 -45.81 0.13 -4.34
C VAL A 366 -45.82 0.42 -2.84
N ASP A 367 -45.54 -0.60 -2.04
CA ASP A 367 -45.44 -0.46 -0.60
C ASP A 367 -44.07 0.14 -0.24
N VAL A 368 -44.12 1.29 0.44
CA VAL A 368 -42.92 2.01 0.89
C VAL A 368 -42.94 2.06 2.41
N ILE A 369 -41.83 1.67 3.03
CA ILE A 369 -41.58 1.82 4.45
C ILE A 369 -41.16 3.28 4.67
N SER A 370 -42.13 4.12 5.03
CA SER A 370 -41.87 5.54 5.29
C SER A 370 -41.60 5.82 6.77
N LYS A 371 -40.43 6.38 7.10
CA LYS A 371 -40.06 6.79 8.46
C LYS A 371 -39.85 8.30 8.52
N PHE A 372 -40.90 8.99 8.92
CA PHE A 372 -40.91 10.44 8.96
C PHE A 372 -40.83 10.94 10.39
N ARG A 373 -39.63 11.35 10.81
CA ARG A 373 -39.36 11.74 12.18
C ARG A 373 -40.05 13.05 12.55
N PRO A 374 -40.47 13.22 13.82
CA PRO A 374 -41.10 14.45 14.30
C PRO A 374 -40.10 15.60 14.52
N ASN A 375 -38.81 15.32 14.45
CA ASN A 375 -37.70 16.28 14.56
C ASN A 375 -36.47 15.72 13.82
N GLY A 376 -35.47 16.58 13.65
CA GLY A 376 -34.20 16.29 13.02
C GLY A 376 -33.96 17.08 11.75
N THR A 377 -32.67 17.34 11.49
CA THR A 377 -32.15 18.14 10.38
C THR A 377 -31.22 17.32 9.48
N HIS A 378 -30.65 17.95 8.47
CA HIS A 378 -29.88 17.33 7.40
C HIS A 378 -28.41 17.07 7.79
N ILE A 379 -28.16 16.23 8.80
CA ILE A 379 -26.82 15.99 9.36
C ILE A 379 -26.52 14.50 9.61
N TRP A 380 -25.23 14.17 9.74
CA TRP A 380 -24.69 12.80 9.87
C TRP A 380 -25.33 11.88 10.91
N PRO A 381 -25.50 12.30 12.20
CA PRO A 381 -26.06 11.42 13.23
C PRO A 381 -27.44 10.87 12.89
N TYR A 382 -28.24 11.67 12.17
CA TYR A 382 -29.56 11.25 11.73
C TYR A 382 -29.52 10.25 10.57
N TRP A 383 -28.52 10.30 9.69
CA TRP A 383 -28.38 9.35 8.58
C TRP A 383 -27.86 8.01 9.06
N GLU A 384 -26.88 8.02 9.96
CA GLU A 384 -26.40 6.84 10.67
C GLU A 384 -27.54 6.13 11.40
N TYR A 385 -28.36 6.87 12.16
CA TYR A 385 -29.55 6.31 12.79
C TYR A 385 -30.47 5.59 11.80
N GLU A 386 -30.74 6.17 10.63
CA GLU A 386 -31.62 5.54 9.63
C GLU A 386 -30.96 4.34 8.94
N MET A 387 -29.64 4.35 8.76
CA MET A 387 -28.89 3.18 8.29
C MET A 387 -29.15 1.99 9.23
N GLU A 388 -28.96 2.17 10.54
CA GLU A 388 -29.20 1.11 11.53
C GLU A 388 -30.68 0.67 11.57
N HIS A 389 -31.62 1.63 11.52
CA HIS A 389 -33.06 1.33 11.60
C HIS A 389 -33.60 0.65 10.35
N SER A 390 -32.98 0.88 9.19
CA SER A 390 -33.35 0.23 7.93
C SER A 390 -32.87 -1.22 7.84
N TRP A 391 -31.85 -1.60 8.63
CA TRP A 391 -31.16 -2.87 8.52
C TRP A 391 -32.09 -4.08 8.61
N SER A 392 -33.01 -4.13 9.58
CA SER A 392 -33.94 -5.28 9.73
C SER A 392 -34.76 -5.55 8.45
N TYR A 393 -35.23 -4.49 7.79
CA TYR A 393 -35.97 -4.60 6.52
C TYR A 393 -35.05 -5.00 5.36
N MET A 394 -33.80 -4.51 5.38
CA MET A 394 -32.78 -4.80 4.38
C MET A 394 -32.36 -6.28 4.46
N ALA A 395 -32.00 -6.77 5.65
CA ALA A 395 -31.63 -8.15 5.91
C ALA A 395 -32.72 -9.14 5.46
N GLU A 396 -33.99 -8.85 5.79
CA GLU A 396 -35.14 -9.64 5.32
C GLU A 396 -35.21 -9.67 3.78
N SER A 397 -34.97 -8.53 3.12
CA SER A 397 -35.02 -8.42 1.65
C SER A 397 -33.86 -9.14 0.98
N LEU A 398 -32.67 -9.11 1.58
CA LEU A 398 -31.51 -9.86 1.12
C LEU A 398 -31.64 -11.37 1.35
N GLY A 399 -32.59 -11.80 2.19
CA GLY A 399 -32.84 -13.21 2.51
C GLY A 399 -31.89 -13.78 3.56
N LEU A 400 -31.35 -12.92 4.43
CA LEU A 400 -30.48 -13.36 5.53
C LEU A 400 -31.28 -14.09 6.61
N SER A 401 -30.70 -15.14 7.19
CA SER A 401 -31.19 -15.73 8.43
C SER A 401 -30.97 -14.78 9.61
N GLU A 402 -31.57 -15.09 10.76
CA GLU A 402 -31.35 -14.31 12.00
C GLU A 402 -29.85 -14.25 12.34
N ASP A 403 -29.16 -15.40 12.30
CA ASP A 403 -27.71 -15.54 12.54
C ASP A 403 -26.83 -14.83 11.51
N ASP A 404 -27.29 -14.68 10.27
CA ASP A 404 -26.58 -13.94 9.23
C ASP A 404 -26.83 -12.42 9.31
N SER A 405 -27.91 -12.00 9.98
CA SER A 405 -28.31 -10.60 10.06
C SER A 405 -27.62 -9.81 11.18
N SER A 406 -27.24 -10.47 12.28
CA SER A 406 -26.45 -9.90 13.37
C SER A 406 -26.01 -11.01 14.31
N VAL A 407 -24.95 -10.79 15.09
CA VAL A 407 -24.51 -11.72 16.13
C VAL A 407 -24.46 -11.00 17.47
N GLU A 408 -25.25 -11.49 18.43
CA GLU A 408 -24.99 -11.27 19.85
C GLU A 408 -24.08 -12.42 20.32
N CYS A 409 -22.80 -12.12 20.54
CA CYS A 409 -21.83 -13.11 21.03
C CYS A 409 -21.30 -12.71 22.41
N GLU A 410 -20.82 -13.70 23.13
CA GLU A 410 -19.98 -13.54 24.30
C GLU A 410 -18.77 -14.48 24.16
N ALA A 411 -17.63 -14.09 24.73
CA ALA A 411 -16.51 -15.01 24.86
C ALA A 411 -16.78 -15.94 26.05
N GLU A 412 -16.68 -17.24 25.85
CA GLU A 412 -16.95 -18.25 26.88
C GLU A 412 -15.72 -19.12 27.15
N GLY A 413 -15.72 -19.84 28.29
CA GLY A 413 -14.68 -20.81 28.63
C GLY A 413 -13.25 -20.28 28.51
N LYS A 414 -12.40 -21.01 27.78
CA LYS A 414 -10.98 -20.65 27.57
C LYS A 414 -10.80 -19.35 26.79
N PHE A 415 -11.76 -18.95 25.96
CA PHE A 415 -11.73 -17.66 25.29
C PHE A 415 -12.03 -16.51 26.25
N ALA A 416 -12.98 -16.65 27.17
CA ALA A 416 -13.23 -15.66 28.22
C ALA A 416 -11.99 -15.42 29.09
N GLU A 417 -11.30 -16.51 29.46
CA GLU A 417 -10.04 -16.47 30.21
C GLU A 417 -8.94 -15.76 29.42
N ALA A 418 -8.83 -16.04 28.11
CA ALA A 418 -7.85 -15.40 27.24
C ALA A 418 -8.13 -13.90 27.06
N VAL A 419 -9.38 -13.50 26.85
CA VAL A 419 -9.78 -12.08 26.74
C VAL A 419 -9.35 -11.31 27.99
N GLU A 420 -9.64 -11.83 29.19
CA GLU A 420 -9.25 -11.15 30.43
C GLU A 420 -7.72 -11.12 30.62
N ARG A 421 -7.03 -12.20 30.27
CA ARG A 421 -5.56 -12.27 30.30
C ARG A 421 -4.92 -11.21 29.38
N TYR A 422 -5.38 -11.08 28.14
CA TYR A 422 -4.82 -10.10 27.20
C TYR A 422 -5.16 -8.67 27.60
N ARG A 423 -6.37 -8.43 28.12
CA ARG A 423 -6.78 -7.15 28.68
C ARG A 423 -5.90 -6.69 29.85
N THR A 424 -5.40 -7.61 30.67
CA THR A 424 -4.69 -7.29 31.92
C THR A 424 -3.16 -7.37 31.84
N ASN A 425 -2.59 -8.26 31.02
CA ASN A 425 -1.17 -8.63 31.12
C ASN A 425 -0.32 -8.37 29.86
N HIS A 426 -0.89 -8.07 28.70
CA HIS A 426 -0.13 -7.92 27.44
C HIS A 426 -0.32 -6.54 26.81
N ASN A 427 0.46 -5.56 27.29
CA ASN A 427 0.60 -4.23 26.69
C ASN A 427 -0.73 -3.53 26.31
N ASN A 428 -1.82 -3.83 27.03
CA ASN A 428 -3.18 -3.32 26.77
C ASN A 428 -3.73 -3.65 25.37
N TRP A 429 -3.39 -4.83 24.84
CA TRP A 429 -3.96 -5.36 23.59
C TRP A 429 -5.38 -5.89 23.80
N ASP A 430 -6.32 -4.96 23.93
CA ASP A 430 -7.75 -5.28 23.98
C ASP A 430 -8.23 -5.78 22.61
N LEU A 431 -8.72 -7.03 22.57
CA LEU A 431 -9.35 -7.61 21.38
C LEU A 431 -10.64 -6.87 21.00
N GLY A 432 -11.25 -6.15 21.94
CA GLY A 432 -12.54 -5.49 21.79
C GLY A 432 -13.69 -6.49 21.87
N ASP A 433 -14.87 -6.03 21.46
CA ASP A 433 -16.07 -6.88 21.44
C ASP A 433 -15.89 -8.06 20.46
N CYS A 434 -16.43 -9.23 20.79
CA CYS A 434 -16.54 -10.30 19.81
C CYS A 434 -17.49 -9.86 18.69
N ILE A 435 -17.31 -10.44 17.51
CA ILE A 435 -18.14 -10.15 16.33
C ILE A 435 -18.61 -11.43 15.63
N SER A 436 -18.22 -12.60 16.14
CA SER A 436 -18.70 -13.90 15.71
C SER A 436 -19.03 -14.78 16.93
N GLN A 437 -19.87 -15.78 16.69
CA GLN A 437 -19.91 -16.95 17.55
C GLN A 437 -18.56 -17.70 17.47
N VAL A 438 -18.33 -18.60 18.42
CA VAL A 438 -17.25 -19.57 18.31
C VAL A 438 -17.55 -20.49 17.13
N TYR A 439 -16.56 -20.69 16.26
CA TYR A 439 -16.67 -21.57 15.10
C TYR A 439 -15.56 -22.61 15.08
N GLU A 440 -15.89 -23.77 14.52
CA GLU A 440 -14.97 -24.89 14.36
C GLU A 440 -14.03 -24.66 13.19
N ILE A 441 -12.78 -25.07 13.37
CA ILE A 441 -11.78 -25.18 12.31
C ILE A 441 -11.69 -26.67 11.99
N THR A 442 -11.88 -27.00 10.73
CA THR A 442 -11.90 -28.38 10.25
C THR A 442 -10.76 -28.65 9.29
N ASP A 443 -10.24 -29.88 9.29
CA ASP A 443 -9.31 -30.36 8.28
C ASP A 443 -10.01 -30.64 6.94
N GLU A 444 -9.25 -31.06 5.92
CA GLU A 444 -9.79 -31.41 4.60
C GLU A 444 -10.82 -32.55 4.63
N ASP A 445 -10.79 -33.40 5.67
CA ASP A 445 -11.71 -34.52 5.88
C ASP A 445 -12.96 -34.09 6.68
N GLY A 446 -13.04 -32.83 7.13
CA GLY A 446 -14.14 -32.27 7.90
C GLY A 446 -14.09 -32.58 9.39
N ASN A 447 -12.97 -33.09 9.92
CA ASN A 447 -12.79 -33.30 11.35
C ASN A 447 -12.43 -31.99 12.04
N VAL A 448 -13.02 -31.73 13.20
CA VAL A 448 -12.71 -30.54 14.01
C VAL A 448 -11.29 -30.67 14.58
N THR A 449 -10.40 -29.79 14.16
CA THR A 449 -9.01 -29.70 14.63
C THR A 449 -8.82 -28.62 15.69
N GLY A 450 -9.80 -27.72 15.84
CA GLY A 450 -9.84 -26.72 16.89
C GLY A 450 -10.98 -25.73 16.67
N THR A 451 -10.94 -24.62 17.39
CA THR A 451 -11.98 -23.59 17.38
C THR A 451 -11.37 -22.19 17.30
N ALA A 452 -12.15 -21.24 16.80
CA ALA A 452 -11.78 -19.82 16.77
C ALA A 452 -12.97 -18.92 17.04
N GLN A 453 -12.68 -17.68 17.44
CA GLN A 453 -13.66 -16.61 17.58
C GLN A 453 -13.07 -15.29 17.13
N ASP A 454 -13.84 -14.55 16.33
CA ASP A 454 -13.45 -13.26 15.79
C ASP A 454 -13.82 -12.13 16.75
N PHE A 455 -12.91 -11.17 16.88
CA PHE A 455 -13.07 -9.96 17.66
C PHE A 455 -12.78 -8.73 16.80
N ARG A 456 -13.08 -7.54 17.33
CA ARG A 456 -12.85 -6.26 16.63
C ARG A 456 -11.40 -6.04 16.21
N ALA A 457 -10.44 -6.46 17.03
CA ALA A 457 -9.02 -6.19 16.82
C ALA A 457 -8.17 -7.43 16.49
N GLY A 458 -8.76 -8.63 16.47
CA GLY A 458 -8.02 -9.88 16.28
C GLY A 458 -8.90 -11.11 16.30
N VAL A 459 -8.27 -12.28 16.34
CA VAL A 459 -8.92 -13.59 16.39
C VAL A 459 -8.30 -14.42 17.50
N LEU A 460 -9.12 -15.11 18.29
CA LEU A 460 -8.65 -16.13 19.21
C LEU A 460 -8.71 -17.50 18.55
N TYR A 461 -7.64 -18.28 18.72
CA TYR A 461 -7.54 -19.66 18.25
C TYR A 461 -7.29 -20.61 19.43
N LEU A 462 -7.97 -21.76 19.41
CA LEU A 462 -7.75 -22.86 20.34
C LEU A 462 -7.56 -24.16 19.55
N GLN A 463 -6.39 -24.77 19.68
CA GLN A 463 -6.06 -26.06 19.07
C GLN A 463 -6.70 -27.21 19.84
N GLY A 464 -7.15 -28.25 19.14
CA GLY A 464 -7.43 -29.56 19.74
C GLY A 464 -8.90 -29.95 19.93
N GLY A 465 -9.86 -29.34 19.23
CA GLY A 465 -11.27 -29.75 19.25
C GLY A 465 -12.27 -28.63 19.61
N GLU A 466 -13.46 -29.02 20.07
CA GLU A 466 -14.54 -28.12 20.49
C GLU A 466 -14.17 -27.35 21.78
N LEU A 467 -14.74 -26.16 21.99
CA LEU A 467 -14.37 -25.26 23.10
C LEU A 467 -14.68 -25.86 24.50
N ASP A 468 -15.72 -26.68 24.60
CA ASP A 468 -16.23 -27.30 25.82
C ASP A 468 -15.72 -28.72 26.07
N ASP A 469 -14.94 -29.29 25.15
CA ASP A 469 -14.32 -30.60 25.34
C ASP A 469 -13.20 -30.51 26.41
N PRO A 470 -13.27 -31.31 27.50
CA PRO A 470 -12.31 -31.27 28.59
C PRO A 470 -10.89 -31.78 28.22
N GLU A 471 -10.76 -32.56 27.15
CA GLU A 471 -9.46 -32.96 26.57
C GLU A 471 -9.08 -32.07 25.38
N ALA A 472 -10.04 -31.38 24.75
CA ALA A 472 -9.75 -30.34 23.77
C ALA A 472 -9.15 -29.09 24.41
N GLY A 473 -8.12 -28.52 23.78
CA GLY A 473 -7.44 -27.33 24.29
C GLY A 473 -6.59 -27.60 25.53
N GLU A 474 -5.84 -28.70 25.59
CA GLU A 474 -4.69 -28.76 26.53
C GLU A 474 -3.78 -27.51 26.37
N ASP A 475 -3.77 -26.92 25.17
CA ASP A 475 -3.13 -25.66 24.84
C ASP A 475 -3.97 -24.42 25.20
N GLU A 476 -3.27 -23.33 25.51
CA GLU A 476 -3.84 -22.03 25.81
C GLU A 476 -4.45 -21.38 24.55
N ALA A 477 -5.59 -20.68 24.67
CA ALA A 477 -6.12 -19.92 23.55
C ALA A 477 -5.20 -18.73 23.19
N ILE A 478 -4.76 -18.69 21.94
CA ILE A 478 -3.77 -17.74 21.45
C ILE A 478 -4.46 -16.73 20.53
N ALA A 479 -4.22 -15.45 20.79
CA ALA A 479 -4.72 -14.40 19.93
C ALA A 479 -3.68 -14.00 18.89
N THR A 480 -4.18 -13.67 17.70
CA THR A 480 -3.43 -12.95 16.67
C THR A 480 -4.12 -11.62 16.42
N TRP A 481 -3.36 -10.55 16.15
CA TRP A 481 -3.90 -9.19 15.95
C TRP A 481 -3.44 -8.55 14.65
N GLY A 482 -4.13 -7.47 14.28
CA GLY A 482 -3.67 -6.51 13.28
C GLY A 482 -3.18 -7.15 11.97
N ARG A 483 -2.01 -6.73 11.53
CA ARG A 483 -1.47 -7.12 10.21
C ARG A 483 -1.06 -8.58 10.14
N THR A 484 -0.40 -9.07 11.17
CA THR A 484 0.03 -10.47 11.36
C THR A 484 -1.17 -11.42 11.30
N SER A 485 -2.25 -11.10 12.03
CA SER A 485 -3.52 -11.85 11.94
C SER A 485 -4.12 -11.81 10.54
N GLY A 486 -4.11 -10.65 9.88
CA GLY A 486 -4.65 -10.54 8.53
C GLY A 486 -3.92 -11.41 7.51
N LYS A 487 -2.58 -11.44 7.57
CA LYS A 487 -1.77 -12.36 6.76
C LYS A 487 -2.03 -13.82 7.12
N TYR A 488 -2.18 -14.13 8.39
CA TYR A 488 -2.44 -15.50 8.84
C TYR A 488 -3.75 -16.03 8.26
N ARG A 489 -4.83 -15.24 8.33
CA ARG A 489 -6.13 -15.62 7.73
C ARG A 489 -6.07 -15.72 6.21
N GLU A 490 -5.34 -14.81 5.55
CA GLU A 490 -5.13 -14.81 4.11
C GLU A 490 -4.50 -16.13 3.63
N VAL A 491 -3.48 -16.63 4.32
CA VAL A 491 -2.78 -17.86 3.89
C VAL A 491 -3.50 -19.15 4.29
N GLY A 492 -4.66 -19.05 4.97
CA GLY A 492 -5.51 -20.18 5.33
C GLY A 492 -5.55 -20.50 6.84
N GLY A 493 -5.00 -19.65 7.70
CA GLY A 493 -5.04 -19.83 9.15
C GLY A 493 -4.39 -21.14 9.61
N PRO A 494 -4.99 -21.88 10.57
CA PRO A 494 -4.43 -23.14 11.05
C PRO A 494 -4.33 -24.25 10.01
N ASN A 495 -5.12 -24.18 8.94
CA ASN A 495 -5.06 -25.13 7.83
C ASN A 495 -3.96 -24.81 6.81
N SER A 496 -3.29 -23.66 6.96
CA SER A 496 -2.13 -23.30 6.14
C SER A 496 -0.90 -24.10 6.55
N TRP A 497 0.16 -24.03 5.74
CA TRP A 497 1.43 -24.65 6.08
C TRP A 497 2.07 -24.11 7.36
N LEU A 498 1.69 -22.90 7.84
CA LEU A 498 2.18 -22.34 9.10
C LEU A 498 1.73 -23.16 10.32
N GLY A 499 0.56 -23.81 10.24
CA GLY A 499 -0.06 -24.51 11.36
C GLY A 499 -0.64 -23.56 12.41
N TRP A 500 -0.84 -24.07 13.64
CA TRP A 500 -1.47 -23.32 14.73
C TRP A 500 -0.55 -22.22 15.30
N PRO A 501 -1.12 -21.11 15.82
CA PRO A 501 -0.34 -20.11 16.54
C PRO A 501 0.32 -20.75 17.78
N LYS A 502 1.54 -20.32 18.12
CA LYS A 502 2.28 -20.82 19.30
C LYS A 502 2.44 -19.77 20.39
N GLU A 503 2.42 -18.49 20.03
CA GLU A 503 2.43 -17.39 20.98
C GLU A 503 1.68 -16.18 20.39
N PRO A 504 1.15 -15.29 21.24
CA PRO A 504 0.55 -14.04 20.80
C PRO A 504 1.57 -13.18 20.04
N ASP A 505 1.07 -12.32 19.15
CA ASP A 505 1.94 -11.38 18.43
C ASP A 505 2.84 -10.60 19.43
N SER A 506 4.04 -10.25 18.97
CA SER A 506 5.04 -9.57 19.78
C SER A 506 5.64 -8.41 19.00
N TRP A 507 6.07 -7.37 19.73
CA TRP A 507 6.75 -6.23 19.14
C TRP A 507 8.21 -6.58 18.83
N GLY A 508 8.63 -6.31 17.59
CA GLY A 508 10.01 -6.29 17.16
C GLY A 508 10.65 -4.90 17.29
N ARG A 509 11.89 -4.78 16.79
CA ARG A 509 12.64 -3.52 16.71
C ARG A 509 11.91 -2.43 15.89
N ASP A 510 12.08 -1.17 16.27
CA ASP A 510 11.65 0.02 15.50
C ASP A 510 10.16 0.03 15.09
N GLY A 511 9.31 -0.66 15.86
CA GLY A 511 7.85 -0.72 15.65
C GLY A 511 7.39 -1.87 14.75
N GLY A 512 8.26 -2.85 14.45
CA GLY A 512 7.86 -4.09 13.78
C GLY A 512 7.03 -5.00 14.69
N ALA A 513 6.35 -5.96 14.09
CA ALA A 513 5.58 -6.98 14.79
C ALA A 513 5.86 -8.36 14.21
N TRP A 514 5.77 -9.39 15.02
CA TRP A 514 5.94 -10.77 14.57
C TRP A 514 5.06 -11.72 15.39
N ALA A 515 4.72 -12.86 14.80
CA ALA A 515 3.93 -13.92 15.44
C ALA A 515 4.52 -15.28 15.10
N GLN A 516 4.57 -16.19 16.08
CA GLN A 516 5.08 -17.55 15.91
C GLN A 516 3.94 -18.55 15.68
N PHE A 517 4.18 -19.47 14.74
CA PHE A 517 3.31 -20.59 14.41
C PHE A 517 4.11 -21.90 14.46
N GLU A 518 3.42 -23.04 14.38
CA GLU A 518 4.05 -24.38 14.48
C GLU A 518 5.24 -24.56 13.53
N ASN A 519 5.09 -24.11 12.27
CA ASN A 519 6.04 -24.37 11.19
C ASN A 519 6.74 -23.10 10.67
N GLY A 520 6.54 -21.94 11.31
CA GLY A 520 7.10 -20.69 10.82
C GLY A 520 6.67 -19.47 11.61
N TYR A 521 6.86 -18.31 10.99
CA TYR A 521 6.62 -17.00 11.56
C TYR A 521 5.89 -16.13 10.56
N ILE A 522 5.19 -15.12 11.06
CA ILE A 522 4.81 -13.95 10.27
C ILE A 522 5.55 -12.75 10.85
N TYR A 523 6.20 -11.98 9.99
CA TYR A 523 6.89 -10.74 10.34
C TYR A 523 6.26 -9.57 9.61
N TRP A 524 6.31 -8.40 10.23
CA TRP A 524 5.90 -7.14 9.64
C TRP A 524 6.75 -5.99 10.15
N HIS A 525 7.13 -5.06 9.27
CA HIS A 525 7.83 -3.83 9.63
C HIS A 525 7.53 -2.70 8.64
N ARG A 526 7.73 -1.44 9.06
CA ARG A 526 7.36 -0.23 8.30
C ARG A 526 8.45 0.26 7.32
N VAL A 527 9.65 -0.34 7.30
CA VAL A 527 10.85 0.28 6.67
C VAL A 527 10.83 0.33 5.14
N GLN A 528 10.04 -0.48 4.46
CA GLN A 528 9.81 -0.34 3.02
C GLN A 528 8.33 -0.09 2.77
N GLY A 529 7.95 1.15 2.47
CA GLY A 529 6.56 1.55 2.21
C GLY A 529 5.75 0.49 1.45
N ASP A 530 4.49 0.32 1.86
CA ASP A 530 3.53 -0.66 1.34
C ASP A 530 3.86 -2.16 1.50
N ALA A 531 5.03 -2.55 2.03
CA ALA A 531 5.33 -3.96 2.30
C ALA A 531 4.40 -4.51 3.40
N GLY A 532 3.59 -5.48 3.00
CA GLY A 532 2.67 -6.18 3.89
C GLY A 532 3.39 -7.11 4.88
N PRO A 533 2.67 -7.65 5.87
CA PRO A 533 3.13 -8.79 6.66
C PRO A 533 3.52 -9.97 5.75
N VAL A 534 4.64 -10.62 6.05
CA VAL A 534 5.21 -11.73 5.26
C VAL A 534 5.38 -12.99 6.10
N THR A 535 5.17 -14.13 5.46
CA THR A 535 5.38 -15.46 6.05
C THR A 535 6.84 -15.88 5.91
N MET A 536 7.37 -16.59 6.91
CA MET A 536 8.73 -17.09 6.94
C MET A 536 8.74 -18.51 7.48
N ARG A 537 9.37 -19.45 6.76
CA ARG A 537 9.51 -20.82 7.26
C ARG A 537 10.50 -20.88 8.42
N ARG A 538 10.27 -21.84 9.31
CA ARG A 538 11.03 -21.98 10.55
C ARG A 538 12.54 -22.16 10.35
N ASP A 539 12.96 -22.91 9.34
CA ASP A 539 14.37 -23.14 9.02
C ASP A 539 15.08 -21.88 8.49
N VAL A 540 14.38 -21.04 7.71
CA VAL A 540 14.87 -19.71 7.31
C VAL A 540 15.04 -18.84 8.54
N PHE A 541 14.04 -18.80 9.42
CA PHE A 541 14.14 -18.10 10.70
C PHE A 541 15.32 -18.61 11.53
N GLU A 542 15.45 -19.92 11.75
CA GLU A 542 16.53 -20.51 12.56
C GLU A 542 17.92 -20.22 11.99
N ARG A 543 18.06 -20.10 10.67
CA ARG A 543 19.31 -19.66 10.04
C ARG A 543 19.54 -18.16 10.27
N TRP A 544 18.55 -17.32 10.03
CA TRP A 544 18.63 -15.86 10.18
C TRP A 544 18.80 -15.40 11.64
N ASP A 545 18.20 -16.10 12.60
CA ASP A 545 18.32 -15.84 14.03
C ASP A 545 19.76 -15.97 14.54
N ARG A 546 20.56 -16.88 13.94
CA ARG A 546 22.00 -16.99 14.22
C ARG A 546 22.78 -15.74 13.83
N GLU A 547 22.26 -14.95 12.89
CA GLU A 547 22.80 -13.64 12.51
C GLU A 547 22.18 -12.48 13.29
N ARG A 548 21.50 -12.78 14.41
CA ARG A 548 20.79 -11.85 15.29
C ARG A 548 19.52 -11.27 14.67
N ASN A 549 18.80 -12.06 13.87
CA ASN A 549 17.45 -11.73 13.36
C ASN A 549 17.33 -10.26 12.87
N GLU A 550 16.27 -9.52 13.22
CA GLU A 550 16.08 -8.13 12.80
C GLU A 550 17.08 -7.14 13.42
N TYR A 551 17.85 -7.58 14.42
CA TYR A 551 19.00 -6.84 14.94
C TYR A 551 20.28 -7.07 14.13
N GLY A 552 20.26 -8.03 13.19
CA GLY A 552 21.36 -8.39 12.30
C GLY A 552 21.46 -7.49 11.07
N PRO A 553 22.49 -7.71 10.22
CA PRO A 553 22.73 -6.86 9.06
C PRO A 553 21.71 -7.05 7.93
N TRP A 554 20.94 -8.14 7.90
CA TRP A 554 19.89 -8.36 6.90
C TRP A 554 18.65 -7.49 7.10
N GLY A 555 18.37 -7.05 8.33
CA GLY A 555 17.12 -6.34 8.65
C GLY A 555 15.91 -7.27 8.60
N TYR A 556 14.71 -6.70 8.41
CA TYR A 556 13.47 -7.47 8.34
C TYR A 556 13.28 -8.23 7.01
N PRO A 557 12.53 -9.35 6.99
CA PRO A 557 12.03 -9.92 5.75
C PRO A 557 11.00 -8.97 5.10
N VAL A 558 10.98 -8.90 3.78
CA VAL A 558 10.15 -7.96 3.00
C VAL A 558 9.31 -8.63 1.91
N SER A 559 9.48 -9.94 1.69
CA SER A 559 8.63 -10.73 0.79
C SER A 559 8.34 -12.13 1.36
N ASP A 560 7.23 -12.74 0.90
CA ASP A 560 7.02 -14.17 1.06
C ASP A 560 8.07 -14.96 0.24
N GLU A 561 8.36 -16.20 0.63
CA GLU A 561 9.24 -17.09 -0.13
C GLU A 561 8.68 -17.33 -1.56
N ARG A 562 9.55 -17.21 -2.57
CA ARG A 562 9.22 -17.48 -3.97
C ARG A 562 10.18 -18.48 -4.60
N ASP A 563 9.69 -19.25 -5.56
CA ASP A 563 10.50 -20.21 -6.30
C ASP A 563 11.58 -19.51 -7.13
N ILE A 564 12.79 -20.07 -7.11
CA ILE A 564 13.89 -19.73 -8.03
C ILE A 564 14.36 -20.99 -8.75
N ARG A 565 14.36 -20.95 -10.09
CA ARG A 565 14.80 -22.08 -10.93
C ARG A 565 16.23 -21.87 -11.40
N ILE A 566 17.09 -22.82 -11.09
CA ILE A 566 18.50 -22.83 -11.50
C ILE A 566 18.81 -24.21 -12.06
N SER A 567 19.22 -24.27 -13.31
CA SER A 567 19.59 -25.50 -14.02
C SER A 567 18.53 -26.62 -13.99
N GLY A 568 17.25 -26.23 -13.91
CA GLY A 568 16.11 -27.15 -13.88
C GLY A 568 15.70 -27.61 -12.48
N GLU A 569 16.47 -27.28 -11.46
CA GLU A 569 16.14 -27.50 -10.05
C GLU A 569 15.40 -26.29 -9.49
N ILE A 570 14.57 -26.53 -8.46
CA ILE A 570 13.75 -25.49 -7.82
C ILE A 570 14.26 -25.32 -6.40
N GLY A 571 14.72 -24.12 -6.08
CA GLY A 571 14.94 -23.65 -4.71
C GLY A 571 13.95 -22.53 -4.38
N GLN A 572 14.08 -21.95 -3.19
CA GLN A 572 13.24 -20.84 -2.73
C GLN A 572 14.11 -19.66 -2.32
N VAL A 573 13.59 -18.45 -2.50
CA VAL A 573 14.25 -17.22 -2.08
C VAL A 573 13.28 -16.32 -1.33
N GLN A 574 13.73 -15.79 -0.20
CA GLN A 574 13.04 -14.78 0.60
C GLN A 574 13.87 -13.51 0.64
N ASP A 575 13.25 -12.36 0.36
CA ASP A 575 13.94 -11.08 0.41
C ASP A 575 13.91 -10.48 1.81
N PHE A 576 15.00 -9.81 2.14
CA PHE A 576 15.19 -9.02 3.36
C PHE A 576 15.56 -7.58 2.97
N GLU A 577 15.46 -6.65 3.92
CA GLU A 577 15.78 -5.23 3.71
C GLU A 577 17.14 -5.01 3.04
N ASN A 578 18.14 -5.81 3.39
CA ASN A 578 19.51 -5.66 2.91
C ASN A 578 20.11 -6.95 2.31
N GLY A 579 19.28 -7.91 1.87
CA GLY A 579 19.78 -9.17 1.35
C GLY A 579 18.68 -10.19 1.04
N ILE A 580 19.06 -11.45 0.95
CA ILE A 580 18.14 -12.56 0.69
C ILE A 580 18.54 -13.80 1.51
N ALA A 581 17.55 -14.64 1.82
CA ALA A 581 17.77 -16.04 2.16
C ALA A 581 17.44 -16.91 0.95
N VAL A 582 18.32 -17.87 0.63
CA VAL A 582 18.12 -18.84 -0.45
C VAL A 582 18.10 -20.23 0.16
N ARG A 583 16.96 -20.92 0.04
CA ARG A 583 16.83 -22.34 0.32
C ARG A 583 17.17 -23.13 -0.95
N THR A 584 18.22 -23.92 -0.86
CA THR A 584 18.66 -24.80 -1.95
C THR A 584 17.72 -26.00 -2.13
N PRO A 585 17.80 -26.73 -3.25
CA PRO A 585 16.99 -27.95 -3.47
C PRO A 585 17.20 -29.04 -2.42
N ASP A 586 18.32 -29.01 -1.70
CA ASP A 586 18.66 -29.93 -0.60
C ASP A 586 18.19 -29.42 0.78
N ASP A 587 17.27 -28.45 0.81
CA ASP A 587 16.71 -27.79 2.00
C ASP A 587 17.73 -27.05 2.88
N ASP A 588 18.91 -26.72 2.33
CA ASP A 588 19.92 -25.93 3.04
C ASP A 588 19.70 -24.43 2.79
N VAL A 589 19.71 -23.62 3.86
CA VAL A 589 19.45 -22.18 3.79
C VAL A 589 20.75 -21.39 3.82
N ARG A 590 20.92 -20.49 2.84
CA ARG A 590 22.07 -19.60 2.68
C ARG A 590 21.66 -18.14 2.71
N LEU A 591 22.42 -17.31 3.40
CA LEU A 591 22.15 -15.87 3.53
C LEU A 591 23.14 -15.06 2.67
N LEU A 592 22.60 -14.29 1.74
CA LEU A 592 23.35 -13.38 0.86
C LEU A 592 23.01 -11.94 1.22
N HIS A 593 23.99 -11.04 1.21
CA HIS A 593 23.83 -9.65 1.67
C HIS A 593 24.24 -8.63 0.61
N GLY A 594 23.59 -7.47 0.62
CA GLY A 594 23.93 -6.28 -0.14
C GLY A 594 24.09 -6.52 -1.64
N ALA A 595 25.11 -5.91 -2.23
CA ALA A 595 25.36 -5.96 -3.66
C ALA A 595 25.53 -7.38 -4.23
N ILE A 596 25.98 -8.35 -3.43
CA ILE A 596 26.09 -9.75 -3.88
C ILE A 596 24.71 -10.38 -4.04
N ALA A 597 23.78 -10.13 -3.11
CA ALA A 597 22.41 -10.59 -3.19
C ALA A 597 21.68 -9.99 -4.41
N GLU A 598 21.80 -8.68 -4.58
CA GLU A 598 21.27 -7.95 -5.75
C GLU A 598 21.82 -8.54 -7.05
N ARG A 599 23.15 -8.71 -7.12
CA ARG A 599 23.81 -9.27 -8.29
C ARG A 599 23.29 -10.66 -8.65
N PHE A 600 23.10 -11.54 -7.68
CA PHE A 600 22.60 -12.89 -7.91
C PHE A 600 21.18 -12.90 -8.52
N LEU A 601 20.30 -12.01 -8.04
CA LEU A 601 18.94 -11.87 -8.57
C LEU A 601 18.91 -11.25 -9.97
N ASP A 602 19.87 -10.38 -10.30
CA ASP A 602 19.96 -9.68 -11.59
C ASP A 602 20.64 -10.50 -12.69
N LEU A 603 21.37 -11.57 -12.36
CA LEU A 603 21.98 -12.45 -13.36
C LEU A 603 20.93 -13.02 -14.31
N GLY A 604 21.21 -12.96 -15.61
CA GLY A 604 20.39 -13.62 -16.63
C GLY A 604 20.37 -15.14 -16.42
N THR A 605 19.31 -15.81 -16.91
CA THR A 605 19.09 -17.26 -16.70
C THR A 605 20.30 -18.11 -17.08
N ALA A 606 20.99 -17.79 -18.18
CA ALA A 606 22.14 -18.57 -18.64
C ALA A 606 23.33 -18.51 -17.65
N ASP A 607 23.61 -17.32 -17.11
CA ASP A 607 24.73 -17.12 -16.19
C ASP A 607 24.39 -17.62 -14.80
N ARG A 608 23.15 -17.43 -14.34
CA ARG A 608 22.66 -18.02 -13.08
C ARG A 608 22.72 -19.55 -13.10
N ASN A 609 22.28 -20.18 -14.20
CA ASN A 609 22.39 -21.63 -14.38
C ASN A 609 23.85 -22.10 -14.36
N ARG A 610 24.76 -21.31 -14.92
CA ARG A 610 26.19 -21.62 -14.90
C ARG A 610 26.78 -21.49 -13.51
N LEU A 611 26.35 -20.49 -12.73
CA LEU A 611 26.85 -20.22 -11.39
C LEU A 611 26.36 -21.27 -10.37
N GLY A 612 25.09 -21.66 -10.44
CA GLY A 612 24.46 -22.61 -9.51
C GLY A 612 23.80 -21.93 -8.30
N PHE A 613 23.42 -22.74 -7.31
CA PHE A 613 22.92 -22.25 -6.02
C PHE A 613 24.09 -21.80 -5.12
N PRO A 614 23.83 -20.95 -4.11
CA PRO A 614 24.84 -20.61 -3.13
C PRO A 614 25.31 -21.85 -2.36
N ALA A 615 26.62 -22.06 -2.32
CA ALA A 615 27.26 -23.11 -1.55
C ALA A 615 27.64 -22.63 -0.14
N GLY A 616 27.87 -21.32 0.02
CA GLY A 616 28.21 -20.67 1.29
C GLY A 616 27.39 -19.41 1.55
N ASP A 617 27.55 -18.86 2.75
CA ASP A 617 26.95 -17.58 3.13
C ASP A 617 27.84 -16.40 2.69
N HIS A 618 27.25 -15.20 2.70
CA HIS A 618 27.99 -13.95 2.59
C HIS A 618 29.15 -13.90 3.60
N SER A 619 30.37 -13.76 3.09
CA SER A 619 31.60 -13.88 3.88
C SER A 619 32.59 -12.77 3.54
N ALA A 620 33.40 -12.36 4.52
CA ALA A 620 34.47 -11.38 4.29
C ALA A 620 35.65 -12.03 3.57
N THR A 621 36.24 -11.31 2.62
CA THR A 621 37.47 -11.72 1.92
C THR A 621 38.74 -11.51 2.77
N HIS A 622 39.90 -11.96 2.30
CA HIS A 622 41.19 -11.79 2.99
C HIS A 622 41.67 -10.33 3.05
N VAL A 623 41.23 -9.52 2.10
CA VAL A 623 41.36 -8.06 2.08
C VAL A 623 39.96 -7.43 2.19
N PRO A 624 39.82 -6.12 2.49
CA PRO A 624 38.50 -5.50 2.63
C PRO A 624 37.60 -5.71 1.40
N GLY A 625 36.51 -6.47 1.59
CA GLY A 625 35.58 -6.90 0.55
C GLY A 625 34.75 -8.08 1.04
N TYR A 626 33.87 -8.58 0.18
CA TYR A 626 32.99 -9.70 0.49
C TYR A 626 32.91 -10.68 -0.67
N PHE A 627 32.54 -11.91 -0.39
CA PHE A 627 32.28 -12.93 -1.40
C PHE A 627 31.20 -13.91 -0.96
N THR A 628 30.63 -14.61 -1.92
CA THR A 628 29.77 -15.77 -1.69
C THR A 628 30.16 -16.86 -2.68
N ASP A 629 30.43 -18.06 -2.16
CA ASP A 629 30.62 -19.27 -2.96
C ASP A 629 29.28 -19.80 -3.46
N PHE A 630 29.28 -20.25 -4.71
CA PHE A 630 28.19 -20.96 -5.39
C PHE A 630 28.71 -22.31 -5.89
N ASP A 631 27.82 -23.22 -6.28
CA ASP A 631 28.19 -24.58 -6.71
C ASP A 631 29.32 -24.58 -7.77
N ASN A 632 29.27 -23.64 -8.71
CA ASN A 632 30.15 -23.59 -9.87
C ASN A 632 30.86 -22.24 -10.04
N GLY A 633 30.95 -21.41 -9.00
CA GLY A 633 31.65 -20.13 -9.07
C GLY A 633 31.55 -19.32 -7.80
N VAL A 634 32.02 -18.07 -7.86
CA VAL A 634 32.05 -17.13 -6.75
C VAL A 634 31.62 -15.76 -7.25
N ILE A 635 30.78 -15.08 -6.48
CA ILE A 635 30.54 -13.64 -6.66
C ILE A 635 31.39 -12.90 -5.63
N TYR A 636 32.27 -12.03 -6.10
CA TYR A 636 33.06 -11.12 -5.28
C TYR A 636 32.43 -9.73 -5.27
N TRP A 637 32.65 -8.99 -4.19
CA TRP A 637 32.42 -7.56 -4.09
C TRP A 637 33.63 -6.84 -3.50
N SER A 638 34.03 -5.74 -4.10
CA SER A 638 34.99 -4.78 -3.53
C SER A 638 34.49 -3.35 -3.67
N GLN A 639 34.96 -2.46 -2.81
CA GLN A 639 34.59 -1.03 -2.88
C GLN A 639 35.04 -0.37 -4.19
N ALA A 640 36.17 -0.83 -4.77
CA ALA A 640 36.74 -0.25 -5.98
C ALA A 640 36.02 -0.72 -7.26
N ASN A 641 35.65 -2.01 -7.33
CA ASN A 641 35.20 -2.64 -8.58
C ASN A 641 33.71 -3.02 -8.59
N GLY A 642 33.01 -2.95 -7.45
CA GLY A 642 31.65 -3.46 -7.35
C GLY A 642 31.62 -4.98 -7.34
N THR A 643 30.61 -5.59 -7.99
CA THR A 643 30.49 -7.06 -8.06
C THR A 643 31.06 -7.66 -9.33
N ALA A 644 31.68 -8.84 -9.22
CA ALA A 644 32.18 -9.60 -10.36
C ALA A 644 32.04 -11.11 -10.13
N VAL A 645 31.69 -11.86 -11.17
CA VAL A 645 31.54 -13.33 -11.13
C VAL A 645 32.76 -14.03 -11.72
N ILE A 646 33.30 -15.02 -11.01
CA ILE A 646 34.30 -15.97 -11.51
C ILE A 646 33.76 -17.40 -11.39
N TYR A 647 33.97 -18.23 -12.41
CA TYR A 647 33.45 -19.61 -12.42
C TYR A 647 34.53 -20.62 -12.06
N HIS A 648 34.13 -21.69 -11.36
CA HIS A 648 34.99 -22.83 -11.09
C HIS A 648 35.54 -23.40 -12.41
N GLY A 649 36.86 -23.60 -12.45
CA GLY A 649 37.58 -23.99 -13.65
C GLY A 649 39.05 -23.53 -13.63
N PRO A 650 39.74 -23.63 -14.78
CA PRO A 650 41.18 -23.40 -14.84
C PRO A 650 41.63 -22.02 -14.34
N ILE A 651 40.89 -20.97 -14.69
CA ILE A 651 41.19 -19.60 -14.23
C ILE A 651 41.03 -19.48 -12.72
N PHE A 652 39.94 -19.99 -12.14
CA PHE A 652 39.71 -19.96 -10.71
C PHE A 652 40.75 -20.79 -9.93
N ASP A 653 41.11 -21.97 -10.44
CA ASP A 653 42.16 -22.80 -9.85
C ASP A 653 43.50 -22.06 -9.83
N ARG A 654 43.83 -21.36 -10.92
CA ARG A 654 45.05 -20.54 -10.98
C ARG A 654 44.98 -19.32 -10.06
N TYR A 655 43.83 -18.65 -9.99
CA TYR A 655 43.60 -17.52 -9.08
C TYR A 655 43.79 -17.94 -7.61
N ARG A 656 43.29 -19.13 -7.24
CA ARG A 656 43.53 -19.75 -5.92
C ARG A 656 45.02 -19.96 -5.64
N GLU A 657 45.76 -20.54 -6.59
CA GLU A 657 47.22 -20.75 -6.45
C GLU A 657 47.99 -19.45 -6.24
N LEU A 658 47.50 -18.36 -6.83
CA LEU A 658 48.08 -17.02 -6.72
C LEU A 658 47.64 -16.25 -5.46
N GLY A 659 46.82 -16.85 -4.59
CA GLY A 659 46.40 -16.29 -3.31
C GLY A 659 45.06 -15.53 -3.34
N PHE A 660 44.23 -15.76 -4.36
CA PHE A 660 42.94 -15.08 -4.56
C PHE A 660 43.05 -13.55 -4.51
N GLU A 661 42.06 -12.87 -3.94
CA GLU A 661 41.98 -11.41 -3.85
C GLU A 661 43.03 -10.80 -2.91
N GLY A 662 43.58 -11.59 -1.99
CA GLY A 662 44.75 -11.21 -1.19
C GLY A 662 46.09 -11.41 -1.92
N GLY A 663 46.05 -12.02 -3.09
CA GLY A 663 47.20 -12.39 -3.91
C GLY A 663 47.67 -11.30 -4.86
N ARG A 664 48.59 -11.67 -5.76
CA ARG A 664 49.19 -10.72 -6.71
C ARG A 664 48.22 -10.14 -7.74
N LEU A 665 47.09 -10.81 -7.99
CA LEU A 665 46.12 -10.34 -9.00
C LEU A 665 45.12 -9.32 -8.42
N GLY A 666 44.87 -9.31 -7.12
CA GLY A 666 43.82 -8.49 -6.50
C GLY A 666 42.42 -8.99 -6.83
N PHE A 667 41.41 -8.14 -6.69
CA PHE A 667 40.02 -8.47 -7.04
C PHE A 667 39.82 -8.57 -8.56
N LEU A 668 38.74 -9.25 -8.97
CA LEU A 668 38.21 -9.12 -10.32
C LEU A 668 37.68 -7.70 -10.56
N VAL A 669 37.80 -7.23 -11.80
CA VAL A 669 37.29 -5.93 -12.27
C VAL A 669 35.96 -6.09 -13.00
N GLU A 670 35.78 -7.21 -13.69
CA GLU A 670 34.58 -7.57 -14.45
C GLU A 670 34.35 -9.08 -14.39
N ASP A 671 33.18 -9.54 -14.85
CA ASP A 671 32.87 -10.97 -14.89
C ASP A 671 33.84 -11.74 -15.79
N GLU A 672 34.12 -12.99 -15.42
CA GLU A 672 34.82 -13.93 -16.31
C GLU A 672 34.02 -14.13 -17.60
N VAL A 673 34.67 -13.85 -18.74
CA VAL A 673 34.13 -14.11 -20.07
C VAL A 673 34.47 -15.54 -20.49
N ILE A 674 33.43 -16.33 -20.76
CA ILE A 674 33.56 -17.67 -21.34
C ILE A 674 33.13 -17.60 -22.80
N ASN A 675 34.07 -17.75 -23.72
CA ASN A 675 33.83 -17.71 -25.16
C ASN A 675 33.17 -19.00 -25.65
N ALA A 676 32.53 -18.93 -26.82
CA ALA A 676 31.83 -20.06 -27.43
C ALA A 676 32.75 -21.25 -27.77
N ASP A 677 34.06 -21.03 -27.91
CA ASP A 677 35.06 -22.07 -28.15
C ASP A 677 35.59 -22.73 -26.87
N GLY A 678 35.09 -22.30 -25.70
CA GLY A 678 35.50 -22.76 -24.37
C GLY A 678 36.70 -22.03 -23.79
N SER A 679 37.31 -21.10 -24.52
CA SER A 679 38.35 -20.24 -23.96
C SER A 679 37.76 -19.25 -22.96
N ARG A 680 38.55 -18.88 -21.95
CA ARG A 680 38.09 -18.06 -20.82
C ARG A 680 39.01 -16.87 -20.61
N VAL A 681 38.47 -15.75 -20.13
CA VAL A 681 39.21 -14.54 -19.82
C VAL A 681 38.66 -13.93 -18.53
N ALA A 682 39.52 -13.65 -17.56
CA ALA A 682 39.17 -12.90 -16.36
C ALA A 682 40.17 -11.76 -16.16
N VAL A 683 39.64 -10.55 -15.96
CA VAL A 683 40.43 -9.34 -15.73
C VAL A 683 40.41 -9.02 -14.24
N PHE A 684 41.59 -8.87 -13.67
CA PHE A 684 41.82 -8.53 -12.27
C PHE A 684 42.48 -7.15 -12.19
N GLU A 685 42.47 -6.56 -11.00
CA GLU A 685 43.08 -5.26 -10.72
C GLU A 685 44.51 -5.18 -11.24
N ASN A 686 45.27 -6.28 -11.12
CA ASN A 686 46.71 -6.30 -11.36
C ASN A 686 47.16 -7.30 -12.44
N GLY A 687 46.25 -7.77 -13.30
CA GLY A 687 46.59 -8.66 -14.41
C GLY A 687 45.37 -9.33 -15.05
N THR A 688 45.59 -10.12 -16.10
CA THR A 688 44.55 -10.88 -16.79
C THR A 688 44.92 -12.36 -16.82
N LEU A 689 43.97 -13.23 -16.52
CA LEU A 689 44.12 -14.67 -16.76
C LEU A 689 43.35 -15.05 -18.00
N ARG A 690 43.98 -15.79 -18.90
CA ARG A 690 43.34 -16.42 -20.06
C ARG A 690 43.50 -17.92 -19.98
N SER A 691 42.46 -18.66 -20.34
CA SER A 691 42.55 -20.11 -20.51
C SER A 691 42.17 -20.50 -21.92
N ASP A 692 42.97 -21.36 -22.55
CA ASP A 692 42.59 -21.98 -23.83
C ASP A 692 41.53 -23.08 -23.64
N ARG A 693 41.05 -23.67 -24.74
CA ARG A 693 40.03 -24.73 -24.67
C ARG A 693 40.52 -26.01 -23.96
N GLU A 694 41.83 -26.18 -23.86
CA GLU A 694 42.48 -27.33 -23.23
C GLU A 694 42.71 -27.11 -21.72
N GLY A 695 42.37 -25.93 -21.22
CA GLY A 695 42.50 -25.55 -19.81
C GLY A 695 43.88 -25.02 -19.44
N ASN A 696 44.77 -24.80 -20.41
CA ASN A 696 46.06 -24.18 -20.11
C ASN A 696 45.83 -22.69 -19.82
N VAL A 697 46.31 -22.24 -18.66
CA VAL A 697 46.16 -20.84 -18.24
C VAL A 697 47.43 -20.08 -18.55
N THR A 698 47.29 -18.96 -19.26
CA THR A 698 48.33 -17.97 -19.45
C THR A 698 47.99 -16.73 -18.63
N GLU A 699 48.94 -16.28 -17.84
CA GLU A 699 48.84 -14.99 -17.16
C GLU A 699 49.31 -13.93 -18.15
N GLU A 700 48.37 -13.14 -18.64
CA GLU A 700 48.71 -11.94 -19.39
C GLU A 700 48.82 -10.79 -18.41
N ASP A 701 50.06 -10.33 -18.32
CA ASP A 701 50.39 -8.96 -17.99
C ASP A 701 50.19 -8.56 -16.52
N THR A 702 51.01 -9.16 -15.66
CA THR A 702 51.34 -8.53 -14.39
C THR A 702 52.10 -7.25 -14.75
N GLY A 703 51.60 -6.07 -14.39
CA GLY A 703 52.14 -4.84 -15.00
C GLY A 703 53.63 -4.58 -14.74
N VAL A 704 54.23 -5.32 -13.81
CA VAL A 704 55.69 -5.46 -13.63
C VAL A 704 56.37 -6.11 -14.84
N ASP A 705 55.78 -7.15 -15.44
CA ASP A 705 56.27 -7.80 -16.67
C ASP A 705 56.23 -6.85 -17.86
N ARG A 706 55.09 -6.17 -18.08
CA ARG A 706 54.97 -5.11 -19.10
C ARG A 706 56.05 -4.06 -18.96
N LYS A 707 56.26 -3.63 -17.70
CA LYS A 707 57.24 -2.60 -17.43
C LYS A 707 58.63 -3.10 -17.73
N TYR A 708 58.99 -4.28 -17.23
CA TYR A 708 60.27 -4.90 -17.51
C TYR A 708 60.50 -5.07 -19.02
N ASP A 709 59.50 -5.54 -19.77
CA ASP A 709 59.60 -5.75 -21.21
C ASP A 709 59.80 -4.46 -21.99
N SER A 710 59.24 -3.34 -21.50
CA SER A 710 59.44 -2.01 -22.10
C SER A 710 60.87 -1.45 -21.94
N LEU A 711 61.67 -2.02 -21.04
CA LEU A 711 63.05 -1.59 -20.82
C LEU A 711 63.95 -1.98 -21.99
N THR A 712 64.96 -1.14 -22.26
CA THR A 712 66.01 -1.44 -23.24
C THR A 712 66.88 -2.61 -22.77
N ASP A 713 67.56 -3.30 -23.69
CA ASP A 713 68.48 -4.40 -23.34
C ASP A 713 69.55 -3.97 -22.33
N ALA A 714 70.05 -2.73 -22.43
CA ALA A 714 71.03 -2.17 -21.50
C ALA A 714 70.46 -2.00 -20.07
N GLN A 715 69.21 -1.53 -19.97
CA GLN A 715 68.51 -1.40 -18.68
C GLN A 715 68.17 -2.77 -18.07
N LYS A 716 67.82 -3.76 -18.90
CA LYS A 716 67.61 -5.14 -18.44
C LYS A 716 68.91 -5.76 -17.93
N GLU A 717 70.04 -5.49 -18.59
CA GLU A 717 71.37 -5.90 -18.13
C GLU A 717 71.76 -5.21 -16.80
N GLU A 718 71.40 -3.93 -16.63
CA GLU A 718 71.62 -3.17 -15.39
C GLU A 718 70.81 -3.73 -14.21
N LEU A 719 69.53 -4.11 -14.42
CA LEU A 719 68.71 -4.76 -13.39
C LEU A 719 69.28 -6.14 -13.01
N GLY A 720 69.73 -6.92 -13.99
CA GLY A 720 70.26 -8.25 -13.77
C GLY A 720 69.20 -9.30 -13.43
N GLU A 721 69.59 -10.33 -12.66
CA GLU A 721 68.70 -11.45 -12.34
C GLU A 721 67.65 -11.08 -11.28
N VAL A 722 66.46 -11.66 -11.41
CA VAL A 722 65.37 -11.55 -10.42
C VAL A 722 65.84 -12.08 -9.07
N ASN A 723 65.58 -11.32 -8.01
CA ASN A 723 65.86 -11.69 -6.63
C ASN A 723 64.57 -12.11 -5.91
N HIS A 724 63.57 -11.23 -5.88
CA HIS A 724 62.28 -11.47 -5.21
C HIS A 724 61.14 -10.75 -5.94
N GLU A 725 59.90 -11.23 -5.83
CA GLU A 725 58.72 -10.54 -6.34
C GLU A 725 57.55 -10.73 -5.38
N GLY A 726 56.62 -9.76 -5.36
CA GLY A 726 55.49 -9.81 -4.45
C GLY A 726 54.52 -8.63 -4.63
N THR A 727 53.57 -8.54 -3.70
CA THR A 727 52.66 -7.40 -3.55
C THR A 727 53.25 -6.37 -2.60
N THR A 728 52.99 -5.11 -2.87
CA THR A 728 53.38 -4.03 -1.99
C THR A 728 52.38 -3.88 -0.85
N ARG A 729 52.82 -3.25 0.25
CA ARG A 729 51.91 -2.73 1.26
C ARG A 729 51.23 -1.45 0.75
N GLU A 730 50.18 -1.04 1.42
CA GLU A 730 49.44 0.18 1.09
C GLU A 730 50.31 1.41 1.40
N SER A 731 50.37 2.33 0.45
CA SER A 731 51.02 3.63 0.65
C SER A 731 50.15 4.58 1.47
N PRO A 732 50.71 5.68 2.01
CA PRO A 732 49.92 6.72 2.68
C PRO A 732 48.82 7.36 1.81
N ASP A 733 48.89 7.20 0.48
CA ASP A 733 47.91 7.65 -0.51
C ASP A 733 46.93 6.55 -0.95
N GLY A 734 46.93 5.40 -0.26
CA GLY A 734 46.06 4.27 -0.52
C GLY A 734 46.50 3.38 -1.68
N THR A 735 47.68 3.61 -2.25
CA THR A 735 48.13 2.88 -3.45
C THR A 735 48.69 1.52 -3.05
N ARG A 736 48.22 0.48 -3.75
CA ARG A 736 48.76 -0.89 -3.69
C ARG A 736 49.23 -1.29 -5.08
N GLY A 737 50.22 -2.17 -5.13
CA GLY A 737 50.78 -2.62 -6.38
C GLY A 737 51.57 -3.90 -6.28
N LEU A 738 52.33 -4.15 -7.32
CA LEU A 738 53.26 -5.26 -7.46
C LEU A 738 54.67 -4.72 -7.52
N TYR A 739 55.62 -5.54 -7.10
CA TYR A 739 57.03 -5.27 -7.30
C TYR A 739 57.79 -6.54 -7.67
N ARG A 740 58.90 -6.34 -8.38
CA ARG A 740 59.92 -7.35 -8.60
C ARG A 740 61.28 -6.72 -8.40
N ASP A 741 61.94 -7.20 -7.36
CA ASP A 741 63.33 -6.91 -7.05
C ASP A 741 64.24 -7.71 -7.96
N TYR A 742 65.22 -7.02 -8.51
CA TYR A 742 66.35 -7.56 -9.22
C TYR A 742 67.63 -7.25 -8.44
N LYS A 743 68.75 -7.89 -8.79
CA LYS A 743 70.03 -7.64 -8.13
C LYS A 743 70.50 -6.17 -8.23
N GLY A 744 70.12 -5.49 -9.31
CA GLY A 744 70.52 -4.12 -9.62
C GLY A 744 69.37 -3.12 -9.64
N GLY A 745 68.20 -3.43 -9.09
CA GLY A 745 67.09 -2.48 -9.05
C GLY A 745 65.74 -3.13 -8.77
N VAL A 746 64.66 -2.36 -8.83
CA VAL A 746 63.30 -2.86 -8.61
C VAL A 746 62.35 -2.27 -9.64
N VAL A 747 61.44 -3.12 -10.13
CA VAL A 747 60.32 -2.70 -10.96
C VAL A 747 59.07 -2.72 -10.10
N TYR A 748 58.38 -1.59 -10.02
CA TYR A 748 57.06 -1.47 -9.39
C TYR A 748 55.98 -1.35 -10.47
N TRP A 749 54.77 -1.74 -10.12
CA TRP A 749 53.58 -1.44 -10.90
C TRP A 749 52.37 -1.25 -10.00
N SER A 750 51.52 -0.28 -10.30
CA SER A 750 50.20 -0.14 -9.68
C SER A 750 49.17 0.27 -10.72
N ALA A 751 47.89 0.01 -10.46
CA ALA A 751 46.81 0.51 -11.32
C ALA A 751 46.77 2.04 -11.41
N LYS A 752 47.17 2.74 -10.33
CA LYS A 752 47.14 4.21 -10.23
C LYS A 752 48.27 4.88 -11.04
N HIS A 753 49.50 4.36 -10.95
CA HIS A 753 50.69 5.00 -11.52
C HIS A 753 51.28 4.27 -12.74
N GLY A 754 50.79 3.07 -13.05
CA GLY A 754 51.41 2.22 -14.07
C GLY A 754 52.74 1.64 -13.58
N GLY A 755 53.61 1.29 -14.52
CA GLY A 755 54.88 0.61 -14.25
C GLY A 755 56.07 1.57 -14.19
N ALA A 756 56.88 1.45 -13.14
CA ALA A 756 58.04 2.29 -12.89
C ALA A 756 59.26 1.46 -12.43
N VAL A 757 60.48 1.94 -12.68
CA VAL A 757 61.72 1.23 -12.31
C VAL A 757 62.72 2.15 -11.62
N ILE A 758 63.42 1.63 -10.60
CA ILE A 758 64.61 2.24 -10.01
C ILE A 758 65.81 1.31 -10.25
N PHE A 759 66.93 1.87 -10.73
CA PHE A 759 68.17 1.13 -10.98
C PHE A 759 69.27 1.41 -9.93
N SER A 760 69.18 2.52 -9.17
CA SER A 760 70.21 2.85 -8.18
C SER A 760 69.98 2.14 -6.84
N SER A 761 70.97 1.36 -6.41
CA SER A 761 70.98 0.74 -5.07
C SER A 761 70.91 1.77 -3.95
N GLU A 762 71.56 2.92 -4.12
CA GLU A 762 71.68 3.96 -3.10
C GLU A 762 70.35 4.72 -2.91
N VAL A 763 69.60 4.93 -3.99
CA VAL A 763 68.24 5.46 -3.95
C VAL A 763 67.31 4.46 -3.25
N LEU A 764 67.42 3.17 -3.59
CA LEU A 764 66.64 2.11 -2.96
C LEU A 764 66.94 1.95 -1.48
N ASP A 765 68.20 2.03 -1.06
CA ASP A 765 68.60 1.94 0.34
C ASP A 765 67.97 3.08 1.16
N LEU A 766 67.97 4.32 0.63
CA LEU A 766 67.30 5.43 1.29
C LEU A 766 65.79 5.21 1.33
N TYR A 767 65.16 4.85 0.22
CA TYR A 767 63.72 4.60 0.14
C TYR A 767 63.30 3.50 1.13
N ALA A 768 64.01 2.38 1.17
CA ALA A 768 63.81 1.28 2.10
C ALA A 768 64.00 1.70 3.56
N SER A 769 65.02 2.52 3.87
CA SER A 769 65.25 3.05 5.22
C SER A 769 64.08 3.92 5.74
N THR A 770 63.25 4.44 4.82
CA THR A 770 62.08 5.25 5.17
C THR A 770 60.76 4.48 5.19
N GLY A 771 60.78 3.17 4.96
CA GLY A 771 59.62 2.29 5.02
C GLY A 771 59.09 1.81 3.68
N ASN A 772 59.87 1.92 2.60
CA ASN A 772 59.45 1.63 1.22
C ASN A 772 58.14 2.38 0.88
N GLU A 773 57.20 1.73 0.18
CA GLU A 773 55.95 2.34 -0.29
C GLU A 773 55.01 2.76 0.84
N SER A 774 55.06 2.09 2.00
CA SER A 774 54.31 2.49 3.19
C SER A 774 55.02 3.61 3.98
N GLY A 775 56.20 3.99 3.53
CA GLY A 775 57.01 5.05 4.09
C GLY A 775 56.53 6.45 3.71
N ARG A 776 57.25 7.44 4.21
CA ARG A 776 56.90 8.87 4.04
C ARG A 776 56.89 9.37 2.58
N TYR A 777 57.56 8.68 1.66
CA TYR A 777 57.60 9.05 0.23
C TYR A 777 56.41 8.47 -0.56
N GLY A 778 55.75 7.42 -0.08
CA GLY A 778 54.68 6.75 -0.80
C GLY A 778 55.18 5.89 -1.97
N PHE A 779 54.29 5.54 -2.90
CA PHE A 779 54.57 4.64 -4.02
C PHE A 779 55.42 5.31 -5.12
N LEU A 780 56.20 4.52 -5.87
CA LEU A 780 56.99 5.02 -7.02
C LEU A 780 56.08 5.40 -8.19
N VAL A 781 56.20 6.62 -8.71
CA VAL A 781 55.27 7.18 -9.71
C VAL A 781 55.80 7.01 -11.14
N GLU A 782 57.11 7.17 -11.35
CA GLU A 782 57.73 7.09 -12.67
C GLU A 782 59.14 6.49 -12.61
N ASP A 783 59.72 6.25 -13.78
CA ASP A 783 61.08 5.70 -13.89
C ASP A 783 62.11 6.63 -13.29
N GLU A 784 63.12 6.04 -12.65
CA GLU A 784 64.32 6.75 -12.28
C GLU A 784 64.96 7.37 -13.54
N THR A 785 65.04 8.70 -13.54
CA THR A 785 65.64 9.46 -14.62
C THR A 785 67.13 9.60 -14.40
N VAL A 786 67.91 9.52 -15.48
CA VAL A 786 69.35 9.81 -15.46
C VAL A 786 69.56 11.15 -16.17
N ASN A 787 70.00 12.15 -15.43
CA ASN A 787 70.24 13.49 -15.92
C ASN A 787 71.56 13.58 -16.71
N ALA A 788 71.69 14.62 -17.54
CA ALA A 788 72.87 14.82 -18.39
C ALA A 788 74.18 15.01 -17.61
N ASP A 789 74.11 15.37 -16.33
CA ASP A 789 75.25 15.51 -15.42
C ASP A 789 75.60 14.22 -14.67
N GLY A 790 74.89 13.12 -14.94
CA GLY A 790 75.08 11.82 -14.31
C GLY A 790 74.34 11.65 -12.98
N SER A 791 73.61 12.66 -12.50
CA SER A 791 72.71 12.52 -11.36
C SER A 791 71.49 11.67 -11.73
N ARG A 792 70.89 11.01 -10.73
CA ARG A 792 69.69 10.18 -10.88
C ARG A 792 68.58 10.66 -9.98
N GLU A 793 67.35 10.55 -10.45
CA GLU A 793 66.18 11.07 -9.73
C GLU A 793 65.00 10.11 -9.84
N ALA A 794 64.45 9.71 -8.69
CA ALA A 794 63.25 8.89 -8.58
C ALA A 794 62.12 9.67 -7.88
N VAL A 795 60.95 9.70 -8.51
CA VAL A 795 59.78 10.47 -8.05
C VAL A 795 58.74 9.53 -7.47
N PHE A 796 58.29 9.86 -6.26
CA PHE A 796 57.30 9.12 -5.48
C PHE A 796 56.08 10.01 -5.21
N GLU A 797 54.99 9.41 -4.73
CA GLU A 797 53.71 10.11 -4.49
C GLU A 797 53.82 11.39 -3.66
N ARG A 798 54.76 11.43 -2.70
CA ARG A 798 54.92 12.54 -1.76
C ARG A 798 56.32 13.14 -1.76
N GLY A 799 57.08 12.97 -2.85
CA GLY A 799 58.39 13.59 -2.97
C GLY A 799 59.36 12.85 -3.85
N THR A 800 60.61 13.31 -3.84
CA THR A 800 61.65 12.90 -4.78
C THR A 800 62.92 12.50 -4.04
N ILE A 801 63.58 11.45 -4.52
CA ILE A 801 64.93 11.07 -4.08
C ILE A 801 65.90 11.26 -5.24
N THR A 802 66.95 12.05 -5.00
CA THR A 802 67.96 12.40 -6.00
C THR A 802 69.34 11.92 -5.53
N MET A 803 70.08 11.25 -6.40
CA MET A 803 71.47 10.88 -6.23
C MET A 803 72.35 11.75 -7.13
N ASP A 804 73.32 12.47 -6.57
CA ASP A 804 74.27 13.27 -7.35
C ASP A 804 75.32 12.40 -8.08
N SER A 805 76.13 13.02 -8.94
CA SER A 805 77.16 12.32 -9.73
C SER A 805 78.32 11.76 -8.90
N ASP A 806 78.44 12.15 -7.63
CA ASP A 806 79.41 11.61 -6.67
C ASP A 806 78.81 10.46 -5.83
N GLY A 807 77.54 10.11 -6.05
CA GLY A 807 76.82 9.03 -5.37
C GLY A 807 76.17 9.44 -4.04
N ASN A 808 76.09 10.74 -3.72
CA ASN A 808 75.40 11.20 -2.52
C ASN A 808 73.89 11.28 -2.77
N VAL A 809 73.10 10.65 -1.89
CA VAL A 809 71.63 10.61 -2.00
C VAL A 809 70.99 11.61 -1.06
N THR A 810 70.05 12.39 -1.59
CA THR A 810 69.22 13.33 -0.82
C THR A 810 67.76 13.11 -1.18
N GLY A 811 66.85 13.32 -0.24
CA GLY A 811 65.41 13.21 -0.49
C GLY A 811 64.67 14.47 -0.05
N SER A 812 63.70 14.89 -0.87
CA SER A 812 62.80 16.01 -0.62
C SER A 812 61.36 15.49 -0.54
N LEU A 813 60.60 15.93 0.46
CA LEU A 813 59.16 15.65 0.54
C LEU A 813 58.38 16.84 -0.02
N GLU A 814 57.29 16.55 -0.71
CA GLU A 814 56.28 17.55 -1.06
C GLU A 814 55.30 17.69 0.13
N ASP A 815 54.95 18.93 0.48
CA ASP A 815 54.14 19.28 1.67
C ASP A 815 52.66 18.85 1.56
#